data_AF-A0AAW0UV30-F1
#
_entry.id   AF-A0AAW0UV30-F1
#
_cell.length_a   1.000
_cell.length_b   1.000
_cell.length_c   1.000
_cell.angle_alpha   90.00
_cell.angle_beta   90.00
_cell.angle_gamma   90.00
#
_symmetry.space_group_name_H-M   'P 1'
#
loop_
_entity.id
_entity.type
_entity.pdbx_description
1 polymer ?
#
loop_
_entity_poly.entity_id
_entity_poly.type
_entity_poly.pdbx_seq_one_letter_code
_entity_poly.pdbx_strand_id
1 'polypeptide(L)'
;MRLSTAGLLALLSHLALTGAWDVNFQRSKCYIYGLDNLPDRMPVSVSNLVALVEKMEGAHSYANPDAIAEALLHRYRTDGITYTNPITSSFWDPNDFYEIQKTDLLRNLVTMDQTVPDFTFEPREECTLHFMTSHSVDLYPHAGLDYVWDNPRMRRRRDVGAQNRYGLPLNVLPANHPIENGVIWTPAGPVAAGTLLAGIMITDTSQGQTISQIYQSQSLEFMPDEMTQKRVMPLYAATLSGDIGQTAVVGYLAKVGSNNFYLGPRGMFANSTAAPKIYTLERNYNLNVPYMTRAEIFAGIDSLLIQKVLMESSNNQLSLSQAIRMYYSDHGLPGYPDYKACNRIEAFKSLNLQVIEEQALNYMYAYSAKIPTVRERIKEKKNDFSLIERHFKEALAGAWTEFINFVENYDYSEYERCPTYTSNQFVSENKVDLLVVYGYDGGETETQKERDYISHLGQLVNVGVDRSRIGVLDGKSAKWIFPVANLSNVADWGSNFSESTSYSYGSGSDMPAVMDALNSYYFSFYSHMWSDANNASANAQVVLWNAPNSVPDQDMFKQLMDDFMYKYPNVHFLFVGKSKGSFNDYMVDPTKDYFTNSGQDMFAFAKTIAKRIREIPTVFTYPACDPNNGNFTSVAESSHVYTGYISPNYTTFIKIAPTYFRFSEKVIVKVTEGDVAICGSRTSMNVDDNVDDRLCDPNNNLEWWFLCGRWIGNCDPIYLAVSGSSARSNIYCQDAECQYPNQIKFQIQHEGMTCGAWSAPPSLLLLAVAVLTMFLQPKL
;
A
#
# COMPACT_ATOMS: atom_id res chain seq x y z
N MET A 1 -35.52 -45.81 -40.10
CA MET A 1 -34.18 -45.20 -40.06
C MET A 1 -34.21 -44.04 -39.08
N ARG A 2 -33.73 -44.26 -37.85
CA ARG A 2 -33.55 -43.20 -36.84
C ARG A 2 -32.08 -43.26 -36.43
N LEU A 3 -31.29 -42.28 -36.88
CA LEU A 3 -29.94 -42.08 -36.34
C LEU A 3 -30.06 -41.55 -34.91
N SER A 4 -29.34 -42.18 -33.99
CA SER A 4 -29.33 -41.84 -32.57
C SER A 4 -28.59 -40.53 -32.32
N THR A 5 -29.20 -39.72 -31.46
CA THR A 5 -28.76 -38.44 -30.89
C THR A 5 -27.37 -38.44 -30.24
N ALA A 6 -26.75 -39.61 -30.04
CA ALA A 6 -25.40 -39.73 -29.49
C ALA A 6 -24.29 -39.25 -30.45
N GLY A 7 -24.50 -39.34 -31.78
CA GLY A 7 -23.49 -38.96 -32.77
C GLY A 7 -23.31 -37.44 -32.94
N LEU A 8 -24.34 -36.64 -32.65
CA LEU A 8 -24.27 -35.17 -32.73
C LEU A 8 -23.64 -34.53 -31.49
N LEU A 9 -23.79 -35.15 -30.32
CA LEU A 9 -23.20 -34.67 -29.06
C LEU A 9 -21.68 -34.89 -29.01
N ALA A 10 -21.17 -35.97 -29.60
CA ALA A 10 -19.72 -36.22 -29.67
C ALA A 10 -19.00 -35.23 -30.61
N LEU A 11 -19.62 -34.87 -31.74
CA LEU A 11 -19.06 -33.88 -32.67
C LEU A 11 -19.14 -32.44 -32.16
N LEU A 12 -20.15 -32.10 -31.35
CA LEU A 12 -20.22 -30.81 -30.65
C LEU A 12 -19.23 -30.72 -29.47
N SER A 13 -18.87 -31.84 -28.84
CA SER A 13 -17.87 -31.87 -27.76
C SER A 13 -16.41 -31.83 -28.23
N HIS A 14 -16.13 -32.16 -29.50
CA HIS A 14 -14.77 -32.09 -30.07
C HIS A 14 -14.53 -30.85 -30.94
N LEU A 15 -15.57 -30.07 -31.26
CA LEU A 15 -15.45 -28.74 -31.88
C LEU A 15 -15.55 -27.59 -30.87
N ALA A 16 -15.74 -27.87 -29.57
CA ALA A 16 -15.81 -26.87 -28.50
C ALA A 16 -14.50 -26.73 -27.69
N LEU A 17 -13.41 -27.40 -28.08
CA LEU A 17 -12.14 -27.43 -27.34
C LEU A 17 -10.97 -26.69 -28.01
N THR A 18 -11.22 -25.95 -29.09
CA THR A 18 -10.21 -25.05 -29.66
C THR A 18 -10.90 -23.82 -30.26
N GLY A 19 -10.90 -22.69 -29.53
CA GLY A 19 -11.14 -21.38 -30.14
C GLY A 19 -12.26 -20.50 -29.58
N ALA A 20 -12.53 -20.46 -28.27
CA ALA A 20 -13.56 -19.55 -27.76
C ALA A 20 -13.35 -18.96 -26.35
N TRP A 21 -12.12 -18.69 -25.87
CA TRP A 21 -11.96 -18.03 -24.56
C TRP A 21 -10.71 -17.13 -24.51
N ASP A 22 -10.62 -16.15 -25.42
CA ASP A 22 -9.73 -14.98 -25.33
C ASP A 22 -10.21 -13.88 -26.32
N VAL A 23 -11.41 -13.34 -26.12
CA VAL A 23 -12.07 -12.45 -27.12
C VAL A 23 -12.27 -11.01 -26.62
N ASN A 24 -12.07 -10.70 -25.34
CA ASN A 24 -12.46 -9.39 -24.79
C ASN A 24 -11.29 -8.46 -24.41
N PHE A 25 -10.13 -8.97 -23.96
CA PHE A 25 -9.01 -8.08 -23.61
C PHE A 25 -8.19 -7.71 -24.85
N GLN A 26 -8.53 -6.58 -25.47
CA GLN A 26 -7.79 -6.05 -26.61
C GLN A 26 -6.67 -5.14 -26.13
N ARG A 27 -5.49 -5.70 -25.85
CA ARG A 27 -4.29 -4.96 -25.39
C ARG A 27 -3.97 -3.70 -26.21
N SER A 28 -4.22 -3.71 -27.52
CA SER A 28 -3.99 -2.54 -28.38
C SER A 28 -4.85 -1.34 -28.00
N LYS A 29 -6.04 -1.56 -27.42
CA LYS A 29 -6.90 -0.48 -26.88
C LYS A 29 -6.30 0.19 -25.65
N CYS A 30 -5.43 -0.49 -24.90
CA CYS A 30 -4.81 0.11 -23.72
C CYS A 30 -3.87 1.25 -24.05
N TYR A 31 -3.27 1.22 -25.25
CA TYR A 31 -2.39 2.29 -25.72
C TYR A 31 -3.16 3.54 -26.16
N ILE A 32 -4.50 3.55 -26.07
CA ILE A 32 -5.30 4.79 -26.03
C ILE A 32 -4.95 5.59 -24.76
N TYR A 33 -4.68 4.92 -23.63
CA TYR A 33 -4.13 5.50 -22.40
C TYR A 33 -2.59 5.55 -22.41
N GLY A 34 -2.00 5.59 -23.61
CA GLY A 34 -0.56 5.66 -23.81
C GLY A 34 0.03 7.01 -23.43
N LEU A 35 1.24 7.31 -23.92
CA LEU A 35 1.97 8.52 -23.55
C LEU A 35 1.22 9.82 -23.91
N ASP A 36 0.50 9.83 -25.03
CA ASP A 36 -0.26 11.01 -25.48
C ASP A 36 -1.46 11.33 -24.58
N ASN A 37 -2.02 10.34 -23.87
CA ASN A 37 -3.13 10.50 -22.93
C ASN A 37 -2.74 10.01 -21.53
N LEU A 38 -1.50 10.30 -21.13
CA LEU A 38 -1.00 9.92 -19.81
C LEU A 38 -1.86 10.41 -18.63
N PRO A 39 -2.51 11.60 -18.68
CA PRO A 39 -3.44 12.00 -17.64
C PRO A 39 -4.55 10.98 -17.36
N ASP A 40 -5.01 10.26 -18.39
CA ASP A 40 -6.11 9.30 -18.28
C ASP A 40 -5.66 7.92 -17.77
N ARG A 41 -4.36 7.61 -17.80
CA ARG A 41 -3.80 6.36 -17.27
C ARG A 41 -3.89 6.35 -15.73
N MET A 42 -4.32 5.22 -15.14
CA MET A 42 -4.29 5.09 -13.68
C MET A 42 -2.85 4.96 -13.17
N PRO A 43 -2.58 5.38 -11.93
CA PRO A 43 -1.25 5.25 -11.35
C PRO A 43 -0.79 3.78 -11.17
N VAL A 44 0.48 3.50 -11.44
CA VAL A 44 1.13 2.22 -11.22
C VAL A 44 1.85 2.22 -9.87
N SER A 45 1.12 1.93 -8.78
CA SER A 45 1.66 1.81 -7.43
C SER A 45 1.24 0.51 -6.77
N VAL A 46 1.97 0.10 -5.72
CA VAL A 46 1.58 -1.06 -4.91
C VAL A 46 0.19 -0.91 -4.30
N SER A 47 -0.21 0.29 -3.88
CA SER A 47 -1.55 0.52 -3.33
C SER A 47 -2.64 0.26 -4.36
N ASN A 48 -2.42 0.63 -5.63
CA ASN A 48 -3.38 0.38 -6.70
C ASN A 48 -3.40 -1.12 -7.08
N LEU A 49 -2.24 -1.77 -7.18
CA LEU A 49 -2.18 -3.21 -7.41
C LEU A 49 -2.97 -3.97 -6.34
N VAL A 50 -2.76 -3.65 -5.05
CA VAL A 50 -3.47 -4.31 -3.95
C VAL A 50 -4.98 -4.04 -4.03
N ALA A 51 -5.41 -2.82 -4.38
CA ALA A 51 -6.83 -2.49 -4.55
C ALA A 51 -7.51 -3.33 -5.66
N LEU A 52 -6.82 -3.50 -6.79
CA LEU A 52 -7.33 -4.31 -7.90
C LEU A 52 -7.37 -5.80 -7.54
N VAL A 53 -6.38 -6.28 -6.77
CA VAL A 53 -6.39 -7.64 -6.22
C VAL A 53 -7.54 -7.83 -5.21
N GLU A 54 -7.77 -6.89 -4.29
CA GLU A 54 -8.90 -6.93 -3.34
C GLU A 54 -10.24 -6.97 -4.07
N LYS A 55 -10.40 -6.21 -5.16
CA LYS A 55 -11.59 -6.27 -6.02
C LYS A 55 -11.81 -7.66 -6.61
N MET A 56 -10.73 -8.30 -7.06
CA MET A 56 -10.77 -9.66 -7.63
C MET A 56 -11.07 -10.72 -6.57
N GLU A 57 -10.47 -10.61 -5.38
CA GLU A 57 -10.75 -11.45 -4.21
C GLU A 57 -12.21 -11.35 -3.77
N GLY A 58 -12.82 -10.16 -3.84
CA GLY A 58 -14.23 -9.95 -3.53
C GLY A 58 -15.20 -10.44 -4.61
N ALA A 59 -14.78 -10.44 -5.89
CA ALA A 59 -15.62 -10.85 -7.01
C ALA A 59 -15.71 -12.38 -7.20
N HIS A 60 -14.69 -13.12 -6.76
CA HIS A 60 -14.62 -14.57 -6.95
C HIS A 60 -13.87 -15.26 -5.80
N SER A 61 -14.41 -16.40 -5.37
CA SER A 61 -13.74 -17.24 -4.35
C SER A 61 -12.60 -18.04 -4.97
N TYR A 62 -11.42 -17.43 -5.02
CA TYR A 62 -10.18 -18.16 -5.32
C TYR A 62 -9.77 -18.99 -4.11
N ALA A 63 -9.25 -20.20 -4.35
CA ALA A 63 -8.83 -21.09 -3.28
C ALA A 63 -7.61 -20.53 -2.54
N ASN A 64 -6.64 -19.94 -3.27
CA ASN A 64 -5.35 -19.54 -2.76
C ASN A 64 -4.80 -18.28 -3.51
N PRO A 65 -3.82 -17.56 -2.92
CA PRO A 65 -3.18 -16.38 -3.53
C PRO A 65 -2.54 -16.61 -4.90
N ASP A 66 -1.93 -17.78 -5.10
CA ASP A 66 -1.29 -18.21 -6.34
C ASP A 66 -2.26 -18.19 -7.52
N ALA A 67 -3.49 -18.67 -7.32
CA ALA A 67 -4.50 -18.73 -8.37
C ALA A 67 -4.90 -17.34 -8.89
N ILE A 68 -4.90 -16.34 -8.02
CA ILE A 68 -5.19 -14.95 -8.40
C ILE A 68 -4.02 -14.38 -9.20
N ALA A 69 -2.79 -14.57 -8.70
CA ALA A 69 -1.59 -14.13 -9.41
C ALA A 69 -1.49 -14.77 -10.80
N GLU A 70 -1.78 -16.07 -10.90
CA GLU A 70 -1.84 -16.82 -12.14
C GLU A 70 -2.88 -16.26 -13.11
N ALA A 71 -4.13 -16.07 -12.67
CA ALA A 71 -5.20 -15.52 -13.49
C ALA A 71 -4.88 -14.12 -14.03
N LEU A 72 -4.32 -13.23 -13.19
CA LEU A 72 -3.91 -11.89 -13.58
C LEU A 72 -2.81 -11.91 -14.64
N LEU A 73 -1.78 -12.73 -14.44
CA LEU A 73 -0.66 -12.84 -15.38
C LEU A 73 -1.08 -13.50 -16.69
N HIS A 74 -1.92 -14.54 -16.61
CA HIS A 74 -2.43 -15.23 -17.78
C HIS A 74 -3.22 -14.28 -18.70
N ARG A 75 -4.07 -13.41 -18.13
CA ARG A 75 -4.92 -12.49 -18.91
C ARG A 75 -4.22 -11.19 -19.34
N TYR A 76 -3.44 -10.57 -18.45
CA TYR A 76 -3.01 -9.17 -18.66
C TYR A 76 -1.52 -9.00 -19.02
N ARG A 77 -0.65 -9.98 -18.74
CA ARG A 77 0.79 -9.85 -19.01
C ARG A 77 1.12 -10.10 -20.48
N THR A 78 1.80 -9.15 -21.11
CA THR A 78 2.41 -9.32 -22.44
C THR A 78 3.73 -8.56 -22.48
N ASP A 79 4.82 -9.26 -22.19
CA ASP A 79 6.14 -8.66 -22.12
C ASP A 79 6.70 -8.30 -23.50
N GLY A 80 7.67 -7.40 -23.48
CA GLY A 80 8.42 -6.94 -24.64
C GLY A 80 7.66 -5.97 -25.56
N ILE A 81 6.56 -5.38 -25.09
CA ILE A 81 5.90 -4.30 -25.83
C ILE A 81 6.73 -3.03 -25.76
N THR A 82 7.19 -2.53 -26.90
CA THR A 82 7.94 -1.28 -27.01
C THR A 82 7.42 -0.45 -28.17
N TYR A 83 7.76 0.85 -28.18
CA TYR A 83 7.31 1.73 -29.24
C TYR A 83 8.07 1.47 -30.55
N THR A 84 7.35 1.40 -31.66
CA THR A 84 7.91 1.27 -33.02
C THR A 84 7.46 2.38 -33.96
N ASN A 85 8.32 2.66 -34.94
CA ASN A 85 8.26 3.78 -35.89
C ASN A 85 6.84 4.11 -36.43
N PRO A 86 6.44 5.40 -36.52
CA PRO A 86 5.18 5.87 -37.12
C PRO A 86 4.90 5.52 -38.60
N ILE A 87 5.78 4.78 -39.29
CA ILE A 87 5.56 4.37 -40.69
C ILE A 87 4.63 3.14 -40.78
N THR A 88 4.50 2.37 -39.70
CA THR A 88 3.57 1.23 -39.59
C THR A 88 2.34 1.60 -38.75
N SER A 89 1.17 1.04 -39.06
CA SER A 89 -0.13 1.40 -38.48
C SER A 89 -0.33 1.06 -36.99
N SER A 90 0.69 0.50 -36.33
CA SER A 90 0.71 0.19 -34.90
C SER A 90 1.97 0.80 -34.25
N PHE A 91 1.74 1.62 -33.22
CA PHE A 91 2.79 2.37 -32.52
C PHE A 91 3.43 1.58 -31.36
N TRP A 92 2.72 0.59 -30.81
CA TRP A 92 3.15 -0.24 -29.69
C TRP A 92 2.97 -1.71 -30.02
N ASP A 93 4.07 -2.46 -30.11
CA ASP A 93 4.08 -3.86 -30.52
C ASP A 93 5.10 -4.68 -29.72
N PRO A 94 4.94 -6.01 -29.61
CA PRO A 94 5.87 -6.90 -28.93
C PRO A 94 7.17 -7.04 -29.75
N ASN A 95 8.12 -6.14 -29.52
CA ASN A 95 9.35 -6.02 -30.29
C ASN A 95 10.62 -6.37 -29.50
N ASP A 96 10.57 -6.38 -28.17
CA ASP A 96 11.71 -6.83 -27.36
C ASP A 96 11.80 -8.36 -27.37
N PHE A 97 12.56 -8.86 -28.35
CA PHE A 97 12.75 -10.29 -28.57
C PHE A 97 13.19 -11.04 -27.31
N TYR A 98 14.11 -10.47 -26.51
CA TYR A 98 14.70 -11.19 -25.38
C TYR A 98 13.70 -11.36 -24.24
N GLU A 99 12.95 -10.31 -23.91
CA GLU A 99 11.86 -10.35 -22.92
C GLU A 99 10.71 -11.29 -23.34
N ILE A 100 10.36 -11.28 -24.62
CA ILE A 100 9.34 -12.19 -25.17
C ILE A 100 9.77 -13.65 -25.00
N GLN A 101 11.03 -13.99 -25.32
CA GLN A 101 11.52 -15.35 -25.14
C GLN A 101 11.61 -15.75 -23.66
N LYS A 102 11.89 -14.80 -22.75
CA LYS A 102 11.92 -15.06 -21.30
C LYS A 102 10.54 -15.48 -20.81
N THR A 103 9.53 -14.70 -21.20
CA THR A 103 8.13 -14.97 -20.82
C THR A 103 7.59 -16.25 -21.46
N ASP A 104 7.93 -16.52 -22.72
CA ASP A 104 7.53 -17.75 -23.39
C ASP A 104 8.13 -18.98 -22.70
N LEU A 105 9.39 -18.93 -22.26
CA LEU A 105 9.99 -20.00 -21.47
C LEU A 105 9.24 -20.23 -20.15
N LEU A 106 8.87 -19.16 -19.43
CA LEU A 106 8.09 -19.27 -18.21
C LEU A 106 6.70 -19.90 -18.46
N ARG A 107 6.03 -19.53 -19.55
CA ARG A 107 4.74 -20.13 -19.95
C ARG A 107 4.85 -21.62 -20.28
N ASN A 108 6.01 -22.09 -20.72
CA ASN A 108 6.26 -23.53 -20.93
C ASN A 108 6.60 -24.27 -19.61
N LEU A 109 6.98 -23.55 -18.55
CA LEU A 109 7.33 -24.11 -17.25
C LEU A 109 6.14 -24.25 -16.29
N VAL A 110 5.06 -23.50 -16.53
CA VAL A 110 3.92 -23.39 -15.62
C VAL A 110 2.64 -23.59 -16.41
N THR A 111 1.75 -24.44 -15.90
CA THR A 111 0.39 -24.58 -16.43
C THR A 111 -0.47 -23.44 -15.91
N MET A 112 -1.12 -22.71 -16.82
CA MET A 112 -2.05 -21.63 -16.47
C MET A 112 -3.48 -22.09 -16.75
N ASP A 113 -4.20 -22.46 -15.71
CA ASP A 113 -5.58 -22.93 -15.75
C ASP A 113 -6.57 -21.90 -15.14
N GLN A 114 -6.06 -20.93 -14.39
CA GLN A 114 -6.86 -19.89 -13.75
C GLN A 114 -7.23 -18.78 -14.72
N THR A 115 -8.43 -18.23 -14.50
CA THR A 115 -9.00 -17.18 -15.35
C THR A 115 -9.58 -16.05 -14.52
N VAL A 116 -9.60 -14.86 -15.10
CA VAL A 116 -10.27 -13.70 -14.52
C VAL A 116 -11.72 -13.70 -15.02
N PRO A 117 -12.72 -13.68 -14.13
CA PRO A 117 -14.12 -13.59 -14.53
C PRO A 117 -14.39 -12.35 -15.37
N ASP A 118 -15.28 -12.49 -16.35
CA ASP A 118 -15.68 -11.36 -17.19
C ASP A 118 -16.32 -10.25 -16.38
N PHE A 119 -16.08 -9.00 -16.79
CA PHE A 119 -16.59 -7.78 -16.14
C PHE A 119 -16.12 -7.56 -14.70
N THR A 120 -15.12 -8.30 -14.22
CA THR A 120 -14.47 -8.02 -12.92
C THR A 120 -13.85 -6.62 -12.91
N PHE A 121 -13.24 -6.24 -14.03
CA PHE A 121 -12.54 -4.97 -14.20
C PHE A 121 -13.15 -4.14 -15.32
N GLU A 122 -13.18 -2.84 -15.11
CA GLU A 122 -13.51 -1.86 -16.16
C GLU A 122 -12.33 -1.72 -17.14
N PRO A 123 -12.55 -1.23 -18.38
CA PRO A 123 -11.48 -1.16 -19.39
C PRO A 123 -10.22 -0.42 -18.92
N ARG A 124 -10.37 0.65 -18.13
CA ARG A 124 -9.25 1.42 -17.59
C ARG A 124 -8.45 0.62 -16.55
N GLU A 125 -9.12 -0.19 -15.75
CA GLU A 125 -8.50 -1.08 -14.76
C GLU A 125 -7.78 -2.25 -15.45
N GLU A 126 -8.41 -2.87 -16.47
CA GLU A 126 -7.78 -3.93 -17.28
C GLU A 126 -6.47 -3.44 -17.92
N CYS A 127 -6.48 -2.22 -18.48
CA CYS A 127 -5.29 -1.62 -19.05
C CYS A 127 -4.24 -1.27 -18.01
N THR A 128 -4.65 -0.90 -16.80
CA THR A 128 -3.73 -0.66 -15.69
C THR A 128 -3.04 -1.94 -15.24
N LEU A 129 -3.78 -3.05 -15.13
CA LEU A 129 -3.20 -4.37 -14.85
C LEU A 129 -2.22 -4.79 -15.95
N HIS A 130 -2.55 -4.55 -17.21
CA HIS A 130 -1.63 -4.79 -18.32
C HIS A 130 -0.34 -3.99 -18.18
N PHE A 131 -0.44 -2.69 -17.87
CA PHE A 131 0.70 -1.80 -17.70
C PHE A 131 1.55 -2.10 -16.44
N MET A 132 0.96 -2.66 -15.39
CA MET A 132 1.67 -3.11 -14.19
C MET A 132 2.36 -4.45 -14.41
N THR A 133 1.73 -5.38 -15.12
CA THR A 133 2.21 -6.77 -15.22
C THR A 133 3.11 -7.04 -16.41
N SER A 134 3.06 -6.21 -17.45
CA SER A 134 3.86 -6.38 -18.67
C SER A 134 5.19 -5.64 -18.59
N HIS A 135 6.29 -6.38 -18.70
CA HIS A 135 7.64 -5.82 -18.59
C HIS A 135 8.30 -5.58 -19.95
N SER A 136 9.00 -4.46 -20.09
CA SER A 136 9.88 -4.15 -21.23
C SER A 136 10.74 -2.92 -20.95
N VAL A 137 11.87 -2.80 -21.65
CA VAL A 137 12.68 -1.57 -21.67
C VAL A 137 12.52 -0.90 -23.03
N ASP A 138 11.75 0.20 -23.08
CA ASP A 138 11.53 0.97 -24.29
C ASP A 138 12.65 2.01 -24.49
N LEU A 139 13.44 1.79 -25.54
CA LEU A 139 14.56 2.63 -25.93
C LEU A 139 14.14 3.77 -26.87
N TYR A 140 12.86 3.90 -27.22
CA TYR A 140 12.40 4.96 -28.11
C TYR A 140 12.45 6.33 -27.41
N PRO A 141 13.03 7.38 -28.04
CA PRO A 141 13.06 8.72 -27.46
C PRO A 141 11.69 9.38 -27.52
N HIS A 142 11.02 9.46 -26.37
CA HIS A 142 9.75 10.17 -26.24
C HIS A 142 9.98 11.63 -25.84
N ALA A 143 9.26 12.54 -26.51
CA ALA A 143 9.35 13.97 -26.21
C ALA A 143 8.92 14.23 -24.75
N GLY A 144 9.68 15.06 -24.03
CA GLY A 144 9.34 15.44 -22.65
C GLY A 144 9.98 14.59 -21.56
N LEU A 145 10.34 13.33 -21.84
CA LEU A 145 10.85 12.39 -20.82
C LEU A 145 12.33 12.56 -20.50
N ASP A 146 13.14 13.00 -21.46
CA ASP A 146 14.56 13.29 -21.22
C ASP A 146 14.77 14.43 -20.21
N TYR A 147 13.77 15.29 -19.98
CA TYR A 147 13.86 16.41 -19.03
C TYR A 147 13.67 15.99 -17.56
N VAL A 148 13.22 14.76 -17.30
CA VAL A 148 12.98 14.24 -15.94
C VAL A 148 14.26 14.20 -15.11
N TRP A 149 15.40 13.97 -15.76
CA TRP A 149 16.71 13.81 -15.13
C TRP A 149 17.54 15.10 -15.10
N ASP A 150 17.11 16.15 -15.79
CA ASP A 150 17.84 17.41 -15.89
C ASP A 150 17.49 18.36 -14.74
N ASN A 151 18.50 18.66 -13.91
CA ASN A 151 18.48 19.82 -13.02
C ASN A 151 18.41 21.10 -13.90
N PRO A 152 17.60 22.16 -13.60
CA PRO A 152 17.33 23.28 -14.52
C PRO A 152 18.54 24.10 -15.01
N ARG A 153 19.76 23.76 -14.59
CA ARG A 153 21.01 24.47 -14.89
C ARG A 153 21.89 23.81 -15.96
N MET A 154 21.58 22.62 -16.48
CA MET A 154 22.41 21.98 -17.52
C MET A 154 21.70 21.84 -18.87
N ARG A 155 21.38 22.98 -19.50
CA ARG A 155 21.16 23.02 -20.95
C ARG A 155 22.50 23.11 -21.67
N ARG A 156 22.96 22.04 -22.34
CA ARG A 156 23.83 22.17 -23.54
C ARG A 156 23.96 20.87 -24.37
N ARG A 157 23.54 21.00 -25.65
CA ARG A 157 24.06 20.42 -26.90
C ARG A 157 24.83 19.09 -26.84
N ARG A 158 24.37 18.09 -27.61
CA ARG A 158 25.06 17.64 -28.84
C ARG A 158 24.31 16.57 -29.63
N ASP A 159 24.26 16.79 -30.95
CA ASP A 159 24.33 15.74 -31.98
C ASP A 159 25.69 15.02 -31.93
N VAL A 160 25.73 13.72 -32.23
CA VAL A 160 26.57 13.04 -33.25
C VAL A 160 26.22 11.54 -33.23
N GLY A 161 26.06 10.97 -34.43
CA GLY A 161 25.37 9.70 -34.70
C GLY A 161 26.08 8.39 -34.33
N ALA A 162 25.26 7.33 -34.31
CA ALA A 162 25.67 5.94 -34.25
C ALA A 162 24.69 5.07 -35.08
N GLN A 163 25.23 4.06 -35.77
CA GLN A 163 24.47 3.08 -36.55
C GLN A 163 23.65 2.16 -35.63
N ASN A 164 22.44 1.81 -36.09
CA ASN A 164 21.40 1.23 -35.26
C ASN A 164 21.56 -0.28 -35.02
N ARG A 165 21.80 -0.69 -33.77
CA ARG A 165 21.83 -2.11 -33.30
C ARG A 165 20.55 -2.56 -32.57
N TYR A 166 19.57 -1.67 -32.39
CA TYR A 166 18.46 -1.85 -31.45
C TYR A 166 17.07 -1.93 -32.09
N GLY A 167 16.98 -2.20 -33.40
CA GLY A 167 15.70 -2.29 -34.11
C GLY A 167 14.97 -0.95 -34.33
N LEU A 168 15.56 0.17 -33.91
CA LEU A 168 15.05 1.52 -34.16
C LEU A 168 15.25 1.93 -35.65
N PRO A 169 14.47 2.91 -36.16
CA PRO A 169 14.65 3.42 -37.53
C PRO A 169 16.07 3.94 -37.76
N LEU A 170 16.58 3.80 -38.99
CA LEU A 170 17.97 4.11 -39.35
C LEU A 170 18.48 5.54 -39.02
N ASN A 171 17.64 6.45 -38.53
CA ASN A 171 17.98 7.84 -38.17
C ASN A 171 17.51 8.27 -36.76
N VAL A 172 17.06 7.35 -35.90
CA VAL A 172 16.59 7.68 -34.53
C VAL A 172 17.62 7.19 -33.52
N LEU A 173 18.13 8.11 -32.70
CA LEU A 173 19.01 7.80 -31.57
C LEU A 173 18.18 7.20 -30.42
N PRO A 174 18.70 6.21 -29.68
CA PRO A 174 18.03 5.70 -28.47
C PRO A 174 17.76 6.82 -27.45
N ALA A 175 16.70 6.66 -26.67
CA ALA A 175 16.39 7.52 -25.54
C ALA A 175 17.59 7.62 -24.60
N ASN A 176 17.85 8.82 -24.09
CA ASN A 176 18.86 9.01 -23.05
C ASN A 176 18.41 8.34 -21.74
N HIS A 177 17.11 8.40 -21.47
CA HIS A 177 16.46 7.82 -20.30
C HIS A 177 15.33 6.88 -20.77
N PRO A 178 15.63 5.59 -21.00
CA PRO A 178 14.64 4.62 -21.43
C PRO A 178 13.45 4.52 -20.46
N ILE A 179 12.27 4.20 -20.99
CA ILE A 179 11.11 3.85 -20.17
C ILE A 179 11.24 2.37 -19.80
N GLU A 180 11.03 2.05 -18.53
CA GLU A 180 10.84 0.67 -18.09
C GLU A 180 9.35 0.46 -17.76
N ASN A 181 8.70 -0.43 -18.49
CA ASN A 181 7.30 -0.79 -18.29
C ASN A 181 7.17 -1.91 -17.25
N GLY A 182 5.98 -2.05 -16.65
CA GLY A 182 5.74 -3.08 -15.63
C GLY A 182 6.25 -2.73 -14.23
N VAL A 183 6.71 -1.50 -14.03
CA VAL A 183 7.22 -1.02 -12.74
C VAL A 183 6.12 -0.35 -11.93
N ILE A 184 5.93 -0.82 -10.70
CA ILE A 184 5.08 -0.17 -9.70
C ILE A 184 5.93 0.62 -8.71
N TRP A 185 5.38 1.74 -8.26
CA TRP A 185 5.96 2.53 -7.19
C TRP A 185 5.69 1.91 -5.81
N THR A 186 6.74 1.86 -5.00
CA THR A 186 6.67 1.56 -3.56
C THR A 186 7.60 2.51 -2.80
N PRO A 187 7.34 2.81 -1.51
CA PRO A 187 8.25 3.63 -0.71
C PRO A 187 9.66 3.03 -0.56
N ALA A 188 9.77 1.71 -0.63
CA ALA A 188 11.03 0.97 -0.50
C ALA A 188 11.74 0.74 -1.84
N GLY A 189 11.28 1.34 -2.94
CA GLY A 189 11.89 1.25 -4.26
C GLY A 189 10.98 0.72 -5.39
N PRO A 190 11.44 0.78 -6.65
CA PRO A 190 10.70 0.28 -7.81
C PRO A 190 10.56 -1.24 -7.77
N VAL A 191 9.43 -1.78 -8.21
CA VAL A 191 9.21 -3.23 -8.26
C VAL A 191 8.58 -3.61 -9.59
N ALA A 192 9.10 -4.63 -10.26
CA ALA A 192 8.47 -5.23 -11.43
C ALA A 192 7.29 -6.10 -10.98
N ALA A 193 6.05 -5.60 -11.11
CA ALA A 193 4.89 -6.32 -10.57
C ALA A 193 4.62 -7.63 -11.31
N GLY A 194 4.93 -7.69 -12.61
CA GLY A 194 4.89 -8.94 -13.38
C GLY A 194 5.79 -10.04 -12.81
N THR A 195 7.02 -9.71 -12.45
CA THR A 195 8.00 -10.63 -11.82
C THR A 195 7.57 -11.00 -10.40
N LEU A 196 7.08 -10.04 -9.62
CA LEU A 196 6.57 -10.29 -8.26
C LEU A 196 5.44 -11.33 -8.27
N LEU A 197 4.42 -11.10 -9.10
CA LEU A 197 3.29 -12.03 -9.23
C LEU A 197 3.71 -13.37 -9.83
N ALA A 198 4.73 -13.38 -10.71
CA ALA A 198 5.19 -14.62 -11.35
C ALA A 198 5.90 -15.56 -10.39
N GLY A 199 6.56 -15.03 -9.35
CA GLY A 199 7.05 -15.86 -8.25
C GLY A 199 5.92 -16.34 -7.34
N ILE A 200 4.93 -15.48 -7.04
CA ILE A 200 3.80 -15.82 -6.16
C ILE A 200 2.85 -16.86 -6.77
N MET A 201 2.66 -16.86 -8.11
CA MET A 201 1.78 -17.84 -8.77
C MET A 201 2.30 -19.30 -8.68
N ILE A 202 3.56 -19.52 -8.29
CA ILE A 202 4.16 -20.87 -8.27
C ILE A 202 3.68 -21.66 -7.06
N THR A 203 2.77 -22.60 -7.29
CA THR A 203 2.19 -23.45 -6.23
C THR A 203 3.10 -24.55 -5.73
N ASP A 204 3.83 -25.22 -6.64
CA ASP A 204 4.74 -26.31 -6.30
C ASP A 204 6.18 -25.92 -6.65
N THR A 205 6.99 -25.66 -5.62
CA THR A 205 8.43 -25.42 -5.76
C THR A 205 9.26 -26.68 -5.85
N SER A 206 8.71 -27.84 -5.53
CA SER A 206 9.48 -29.09 -5.39
C SER A 206 9.68 -29.83 -6.73
N GLN A 207 8.83 -29.59 -7.73
CA GLN A 207 8.86 -30.29 -9.01
C GLN A 207 9.44 -29.41 -10.14
N GLY A 208 10.76 -29.42 -10.29
CA GLY A 208 11.40 -28.87 -11.49
C GLY A 208 11.21 -29.76 -12.73
N GLN A 209 11.06 -29.15 -13.90
CA GLN A 209 10.95 -29.84 -15.19
C GLN A 209 12.30 -29.95 -15.88
N THR A 210 12.60 -31.07 -16.54
CA THR A 210 13.80 -31.17 -17.39
C THR A 210 13.64 -30.30 -18.64
N ILE A 211 14.75 -29.83 -19.21
CA ILE A 211 14.70 -29.05 -20.46
C ILE A 211 14.03 -29.83 -21.59
N SER A 212 14.23 -31.15 -21.66
CA SER A 212 13.49 -32.01 -22.59
C SER A 212 11.96 -31.97 -22.38
N GLN A 213 11.50 -31.91 -21.14
CA GLN A 213 10.07 -31.81 -20.79
C GLN A 213 9.49 -30.43 -21.09
N ILE A 214 10.27 -29.36 -20.97
CA ILE A 214 9.82 -27.99 -21.28
C ILE A 214 9.51 -27.86 -22.78
N TYR A 215 10.35 -28.47 -23.63
CA TYR A 215 10.27 -28.27 -25.08
C TYR A 215 9.51 -29.37 -25.84
N GLN A 216 9.10 -30.47 -25.19
CA GLN A 216 8.30 -31.64 -25.64
C GLN A 216 8.31 -32.01 -27.14
N SER A 217 7.82 -31.11 -28.01
CA SER A 217 7.63 -31.26 -29.45
C SER A 217 8.72 -30.62 -30.33
N GLN A 218 9.63 -29.84 -29.76
CA GLN A 218 10.70 -29.15 -30.49
C GLN A 218 11.98 -30.00 -30.52
N SER A 219 12.62 -30.09 -31.69
CA SER A 219 13.90 -30.81 -31.81
C SER A 219 15.01 -30.06 -31.08
N LEU A 220 15.45 -30.64 -29.97
CA LEU A 220 16.65 -30.26 -29.22
C LEU A 220 17.89 -31.03 -29.69
N GLU A 221 17.90 -31.59 -30.90
CA GLU A 221 19.03 -32.38 -31.43
C GLU A 221 20.36 -31.64 -31.46
N PHE A 222 20.35 -30.31 -31.41
CA PHE A 222 21.57 -29.51 -31.34
C PHE A 222 22.20 -29.49 -29.94
N MET A 223 21.45 -29.83 -28.89
CA MET A 223 21.85 -29.73 -27.49
C MET A 223 22.41 -31.08 -26.98
N PRO A 224 23.48 -31.08 -26.17
CA PRO A 224 23.96 -32.27 -25.45
C PRO A 224 22.92 -32.85 -24.48
N ASP A 225 22.96 -34.16 -24.25
CA ASP A 225 22.01 -34.85 -23.35
C ASP A 225 22.17 -34.35 -21.89
N GLU A 226 23.40 -34.07 -21.47
CA GLU A 226 23.71 -33.56 -20.14
C GLU A 226 23.03 -32.22 -19.85
N MET A 227 22.82 -31.39 -20.88
CA MET A 227 22.05 -30.15 -20.77
C MET A 227 20.55 -30.46 -20.73
N THR A 228 20.04 -31.30 -21.63
CA THR A 228 18.59 -31.56 -21.73
C THR A 228 17.99 -32.22 -20.48
N GLN A 229 18.82 -32.92 -19.69
CA GLN A 229 18.45 -33.53 -18.41
C GLN A 229 18.49 -32.57 -17.22
N LYS A 230 19.01 -31.35 -17.36
CA LYS A 230 18.99 -30.35 -16.28
C LYS A 230 17.55 -29.94 -15.99
N ARG A 231 17.26 -29.78 -14.70
CA ARG A 231 15.94 -29.41 -14.21
C ARG A 231 15.88 -27.92 -13.91
N VAL A 232 14.86 -27.26 -14.44
CA VAL A 232 14.56 -25.86 -14.17
C VAL A 232 13.39 -25.81 -13.20
N MET A 233 13.60 -25.19 -12.05
CA MET A 233 12.58 -24.98 -11.04
C MET A 233 11.79 -23.70 -11.36
N PRO A 234 10.44 -23.77 -11.47
CA PRO A 234 9.63 -22.62 -11.90
C PRO A 234 9.79 -21.37 -11.01
N LEU A 235 9.85 -21.52 -9.69
CA LEU A 235 10.02 -20.38 -8.77
C LEU A 235 11.29 -19.58 -9.06
N TYR A 236 12.43 -20.27 -9.21
CA TYR A 236 13.70 -19.61 -9.48
C TYR A 236 13.74 -19.03 -10.90
N ALA A 237 13.17 -19.74 -11.87
CA ALA A 237 13.06 -19.27 -13.25
C ALA A 237 12.16 -18.04 -13.43
N ALA A 238 11.13 -17.89 -12.59
CA ALA A 238 10.23 -16.74 -12.59
C ALA A 238 10.78 -15.52 -11.84
N THR A 239 11.92 -15.67 -11.15
CA THR A 239 12.50 -14.68 -10.24
C THR A 239 13.98 -14.45 -10.58
N LEU A 240 14.85 -14.27 -9.57
CA LEU A 240 16.25 -13.86 -9.74
C LEU A 240 17.05 -14.76 -10.70
N SER A 241 16.88 -16.08 -10.63
CA SER A 241 17.66 -17.00 -11.47
C SER A 241 17.33 -16.85 -12.96
N GLY A 242 16.07 -16.54 -13.29
CA GLY A 242 15.64 -16.26 -14.65
C GLY A 242 16.31 -15.00 -15.21
N ASP A 243 16.25 -13.90 -14.45
CA ASP A 243 16.78 -12.60 -14.89
C ASP A 243 18.33 -12.59 -14.94
N ILE A 244 18.99 -13.24 -13.97
CA ILE A 244 20.45 -13.45 -13.98
C ILE A 244 20.85 -14.32 -15.19
N GLY A 245 20.11 -15.41 -15.43
CA GLY A 245 20.37 -16.32 -16.55
C GLY A 245 20.16 -15.66 -17.91
N GLN A 246 19.10 -14.86 -18.07
CA GLN A 246 18.89 -14.02 -19.26
C GLN A 246 20.07 -13.06 -19.45
N THR A 247 20.45 -12.34 -18.40
CA THR A 247 21.55 -11.38 -18.47
C THR A 247 22.88 -12.05 -18.86
N ALA A 248 23.19 -13.22 -18.31
CA ALA A 248 24.38 -13.98 -18.69
C ALA A 248 24.34 -14.42 -20.15
N VAL A 249 23.20 -14.94 -20.62
CA VAL A 249 23.05 -15.39 -22.02
C VAL A 249 23.12 -14.21 -22.99
N VAL A 250 22.40 -13.13 -22.74
CA VAL A 250 22.32 -12.00 -23.69
C VAL A 250 23.54 -11.09 -23.61
N GLY A 251 24.02 -10.82 -22.39
CA GLY A 251 25.16 -9.94 -22.12
C GLY A 251 26.50 -10.50 -22.61
N TYR A 252 26.68 -11.83 -22.53
CA TYR A 252 27.96 -12.47 -22.82
C TYR A 252 27.89 -13.47 -23.98
N LEU A 253 26.94 -14.43 -23.95
CA LEU A 253 26.92 -15.50 -24.95
C LEU A 253 26.39 -15.01 -26.31
N ALA A 254 25.34 -14.19 -26.34
CA ALA A 254 24.77 -13.69 -27.59
C ALA A 254 25.65 -12.60 -28.23
N LYS A 255 26.30 -11.74 -27.43
CA LYS A 255 27.12 -10.61 -27.88
C LYS A 255 28.61 -10.93 -27.70
N VAL A 256 29.29 -11.29 -28.79
CA VAL A 256 30.73 -11.64 -28.76
C VAL A 256 31.56 -10.46 -28.25
N GLY A 257 32.29 -10.66 -27.15
CA GLY A 257 33.38 -9.76 -26.70
C GLY A 257 32.96 -8.55 -25.87
N SER A 258 31.73 -8.48 -25.35
CA SER A 258 31.33 -7.46 -24.37
C SER A 258 31.16 -8.08 -22.99
N ASN A 259 32.04 -7.74 -22.04
CA ASN A 259 31.90 -8.12 -20.62
C ASN A 259 31.18 -7.03 -19.79
N ASN A 260 30.48 -6.11 -20.42
CA ASN A 260 29.84 -4.99 -19.72
C ASN A 260 28.41 -5.38 -19.33
N PHE A 261 28.27 -6.10 -18.24
CA PHE A 261 26.97 -6.25 -17.59
C PHE A 261 26.54 -4.90 -17.02
N TYR A 262 25.31 -4.50 -17.31
CA TYR A 262 24.69 -3.30 -16.76
C TYR A 262 23.45 -3.75 -16.01
N LEU A 263 23.61 -3.97 -14.71
CA LEU A 263 22.59 -4.51 -13.81
C LEU A 263 22.06 -3.43 -12.88
N GLY A 264 20.77 -3.51 -12.56
CA GLY A 264 20.17 -2.68 -11.52
C GLY A 264 20.34 -1.16 -11.67
N PRO A 265 20.19 -0.58 -12.88
CA PRO A 265 20.28 0.87 -13.07
C PRO A 265 19.32 1.60 -12.13
N ARG A 266 19.71 2.80 -11.72
CA ARG A 266 18.79 3.71 -11.02
C ARG A 266 17.66 4.08 -11.96
N GLY A 267 16.56 4.53 -11.37
CA GLY A 267 15.44 5.05 -12.13
C GLY A 267 14.50 5.84 -11.23
N MET A 268 13.63 6.64 -11.85
CA MET A 268 12.64 7.45 -11.15
C MET A 268 11.35 7.59 -11.95
N PHE A 269 10.26 7.89 -11.24
CA PHE A 269 8.98 8.21 -11.87
C PHE A 269 9.03 9.61 -12.48
N ALA A 270 8.65 9.72 -13.76
CA ALA A 270 8.75 10.93 -14.56
C ALA A 270 7.78 12.05 -14.16
N ASN A 271 6.72 11.72 -13.42
CA ASN A 271 5.64 12.62 -13.08
C ASN A 271 5.65 13.02 -11.59
N SER A 272 5.05 12.20 -10.73
CA SER A 272 4.95 12.41 -9.29
C SER A 272 4.84 11.05 -8.63
N THR A 273 5.46 10.89 -7.46
CA THR A 273 5.30 9.71 -6.62
C THR A 273 3.89 9.60 -6.03
N ALA A 274 3.11 10.70 -6.02
CA ALA A 274 1.72 10.68 -5.57
C ALA A 274 0.79 9.99 -6.58
N ALA A 275 1.11 10.12 -7.87
CA ALA A 275 0.38 9.54 -8.99
C ALA A 275 1.36 8.93 -10.02
N PRO A 276 2.14 7.90 -9.65
CA PRO A 276 3.21 7.35 -10.48
C PRO A 276 2.63 6.71 -11.73
N LYS A 277 3.05 7.09 -12.94
CA LYS A 277 2.50 6.51 -14.20
C LYS A 277 3.56 5.99 -15.18
N ILE A 278 4.73 6.62 -15.17
CA ILE A 278 5.86 6.28 -16.06
C ILE A 278 7.12 6.20 -15.22
N TYR A 279 7.83 5.10 -15.33
CA TYR A 279 9.14 4.92 -14.74
C TYR A 279 10.22 5.03 -15.82
N THR A 280 11.27 5.78 -15.54
CA THR A 280 12.40 5.99 -16.46
C THR A 280 13.69 5.58 -15.80
N LEU A 281 14.62 5.06 -16.61
CA LEU A 281 15.94 4.62 -16.16
C LEU A 281 16.99 5.72 -16.28
N GLU A 282 17.98 5.67 -15.41
CA GLU A 282 19.15 6.54 -15.44
C GLU A 282 19.94 6.31 -16.74
N ARG A 283 20.52 7.39 -17.26
CA ARG A 283 21.25 7.38 -18.52
C ARG A 283 22.39 6.38 -18.48
N ASN A 284 22.38 5.47 -19.45
CA ASN A 284 23.53 4.64 -19.75
C ASN A 284 24.42 5.30 -20.81
N TYR A 285 25.55 5.89 -20.39
CA TYR A 285 26.52 6.50 -21.30
C TYR A 285 27.09 5.53 -22.36
N ASN A 286 27.04 4.22 -22.09
CA ASN A 286 27.52 3.18 -22.99
C ASN A 286 26.40 2.56 -23.85
N LEU A 287 25.16 3.04 -23.74
CA LEU A 287 23.97 2.52 -24.45
C LEU A 287 23.75 1.00 -24.25
N ASN A 288 24.17 0.42 -23.13
CA ASN A 288 23.83 -0.97 -22.82
C ASN A 288 22.37 -1.04 -22.36
N VAL A 289 21.64 -2.03 -22.88
CA VAL A 289 20.29 -2.34 -22.40
C VAL A 289 20.43 -3.18 -21.12
N PRO A 290 19.84 -2.76 -19.99
CA PRO A 290 19.78 -3.60 -18.81
C PRO A 290 18.79 -4.75 -19.06
N TYR A 291 19.27 -6.00 -19.00
CA TYR A 291 18.41 -7.20 -19.09
C TYR A 291 18.00 -7.75 -17.72
N MET A 292 18.36 -7.02 -16.67
CA MET A 292 17.91 -7.23 -15.30
C MET A 292 17.93 -5.85 -14.62
N THR A 293 16.75 -5.27 -14.51
CA THR A 293 16.56 -3.94 -13.92
C THR A 293 16.58 -4.00 -12.41
N ARG A 294 16.62 -2.82 -11.77
CA ARG A 294 16.49 -2.75 -10.30
C ARG A 294 15.11 -3.24 -9.85
N ALA A 295 14.07 -2.93 -10.62
CA ALA A 295 12.71 -3.34 -10.30
C ALA A 295 12.54 -4.86 -10.36
N GLU A 296 13.19 -5.52 -11.32
CA GLU A 296 13.24 -6.99 -11.42
C GLU A 296 14.04 -7.63 -10.28
N ILE A 297 15.22 -7.09 -9.93
CA ILE A 297 16.01 -7.56 -8.77
C ILE A 297 15.15 -7.51 -7.49
N PHE A 298 14.49 -6.38 -7.26
CA PHE A 298 13.64 -6.18 -6.10
C PHE A 298 12.46 -7.13 -6.09
N ALA A 299 11.72 -7.22 -7.19
CA ALA A 299 10.60 -8.16 -7.32
C ALA A 299 11.02 -9.63 -7.16
N GLY A 300 12.20 -10.01 -7.68
CA GLY A 300 12.76 -11.35 -7.54
C GLY A 300 13.11 -11.72 -6.10
N ILE A 301 13.70 -10.79 -5.34
CA ILE A 301 13.94 -10.98 -3.89
C ILE A 301 12.61 -11.07 -3.14
N ASP A 302 11.72 -10.11 -3.39
CA ASP A 302 10.45 -9.97 -2.67
C ASP A 302 9.57 -11.21 -2.86
N SER A 303 9.47 -11.71 -4.09
CA SER A 303 8.68 -12.91 -4.40
C SER A 303 9.23 -14.17 -3.75
N LEU A 304 10.56 -14.37 -3.70
CA LEU A 304 11.17 -15.50 -3.00
C LEU A 304 10.90 -15.45 -1.48
N LEU A 305 10.95 -14.26 -0.88
CA LEU A 305 10.66 -14.08 0.55
C LEU A 305 9.18 -14.29 0.85
N ILE A 306 8.27 -13.74 0.04
CA ILE A 306 6.83 -13.95 0.18
C ILE A 306 6.50 -15.43 0.03
N GLN A 307 7.05 -16.10 -1.00
CA GLN A 307 6.77 -17.51 -1.23
C GLN A 307 7.24 -18.42 -0.11
N LYS A 308 8.39 -18.12 0.49
CA LYS A 308 8.86 -18.85 1.66
C LYS A 308 7.81 -18.86 2.78
N VAL A 309 7.14 -17.73 3.02
CA VAL A 309 6.07 -17.64 4.04
C VAL A 309 4.79 -18.34 3.58
N LEU A 310 4.37 -18.15 2.33
CA LEU A 310 3.17 -18.79 1.79
C LEU A 310 3.25 -20.31 1.84
N MET A 311 4.44 -20.89 1.62
CA MET A 311 4.67 -22.34 1.65
C MET A 311 4.77 -22.93 3.06
N GLU A 312 5.26 -22.15 4.04
CA GLU A 312 5.35 -22.57 5.43
C GLU A 312 4.04 -22.37 6.20
N SER A 313 3.18 -21.48 5.70
CA SER A 313 1.83 -21.22 6.19
C SER A 313 0.93 -22.44 5.95
N SER A 314 0.86 -23.35 6.93
CA SER A 314 0.04 -24.58 6.83
C SER A 314 -1.47 -24.35 6.71
N ASN A 315 -1.95 -23.10 6.86
CA ASN A 315 -3.34 -22.71 6.72
C ASN A 315 -3.46 -21.64 5.63
N ASN A 316 -4.14 -21.96 4.52
CA ASN A 316 -4.44 -21.08 3.38
C ASN A 316 -5.34 -19.87 3.73
N GLN A 317 -4.92 -19.01 4.66
CA GLN A 317 -5.73 -17.89 5.16
C GLN A 317 -5.15 -16.51 4.87
N LEU A 318 -3.94 -16.42 4.31
CA LEU A 318 -3.36 -15.16 3.85
C LEU A 318 -3.78 -14.95 2.39
N SER A 319 -4.58 -13.93 2.09
CA SER A 319 -4.92 -13.56 0.72
C SER A 319 -3.74 -12.90 -0.01
N LEU A 320 -3.81 -12.78 -1.34
CA LEU A 320 -2.74 -12.15 -2.13
C LEU A 320 -2.61 -10.67 -1.77
N SER A 321 -3.74 -9.97 -1.63
CA SER A 321 -3.75 -8.56 -1.24
C SER A 321 -3.10 -8.34 0.12
N GLN A 322 -3.37 -9.22 1.08
CA GLN A 322 -2.82 -9.17 2.43
C GLN A 322 -1.31 -9.45 2.42
N ALA A 323 -0.84 -10.46 1.69
CA ALA A 323 0.58 -10.79 1.58
C ALA A 323 1.40 -9.61 1.02
N ILE A 324 0.95 -9.03 -0.09
CA ILE A 324 1.60 -7.86 -0.72
C ILE A 324 1.54 -6.66 0.25
N ARG A 325 0.37 -6.35 0.81
CA ARG A 325 0.20 -5.21 1.72
C ARG A 325 1.10 -5.32 2.94
N MET A 326 1.16 -6.48 3.58
CA MET A 326 2.00 -6.71 4.75
C MET A 326 3.49 -6.56 4.42
N TYR A 327 3.94 -7.15 3.31
CA TYR A 327 5.34 -7.10 2.88
C TYR A 327 5.83 -5.67 2.56
N TYR A 328 4.99 -4.85 1.92
CA TYR A 328 5.30 -3.45 1.59
C TYR A 328 4.92 -2.45 2.70
N SER A 329 4.61 -2.93 3.91
CA SER A 329 4.29 -2.10 5.07
C SER A 329 5.32 -2.28 6.19
N ASP A 330 5.11 -1.54 7.29
CA ASP A 330 5.90 -1.68 8.51
C ASP A 330 5.62 -2.98 9.30
N HIS A 331 4.64 -3.81 8.89
CA HIS A 331 4.25 -5.05 9.58
C HIS A 331 5.17 -6.23 9.27
N GLY A 332 5.51 -6.43 7.99
CA GLY A 332 6.20 -7.64 7.54
C GLY A 332 5.26 -8.84 7.51
N LEU A 333 5.75 -9.97 7.02
CA LEU A 333 4.91 -11.15 6.81
C LEU A 333 4.62 -11.91 8.13
N PRO A 334 3.48 -12.64 8.22
CA PRO A 334 3.15 -13.43 9.40
C PRO A 334 4.29 -14.38 9.80
N GLY A 335 4.69 -14.37 11.09
CA GLY A 335 5.81 -15.16 11.60
C GLY A 335 7.21 -14.65 11.22
N TYR A 336 7.29 -13.70 10.29
CA TYR A 336 8.52 -13.15 9.70
C TYR A 336 8.47 -11.61 9.67
N PRO A 337 8.51 -10.93 10.84
CA PRO A 337 8.43 -9.48 10.91
C PRO A 337 9.60 -8.76 10.22
N ASP A 338 10.72 -9.44 9.96
CA ASP A 338 11.85 -8.86 9.22
C ASP A 338 11.71 -8.98 7.70
N TYR A 339 10.73 -9.76 7.22
CA TYR A 339 10.45 -9.91 5.78
C TYR A 339 9.59 -8.74 5.32
N LYS A 340 10.27 -7.64 5.03
CA LYS A 340 9.71 -6.35 4.61
C LYS A 340 10.51 -5.80 3.43
N ALA A 341 9.83 -5.11 2.53
CA ALA A 341 10.45 -4.46 1.38
C ALA A 341 11.59 -3.49 1.78
N CYS A 342 11.42 -2.74 2.86
CA CYS A 342 12.43 -1.80 3.35
C CYS A 342 13.67 -2.48 3.99
N ASN A 343 13.66 -3.80 4.21
CA ASN A 343 14.76 -4.60 4.74
C ASN A 343 15.14 -5.77 3.81
N ARG A 344 14.67 -5.74 2.55
CA ARG A 344 14.74 -6.88 1.62
C ARG A 344 16.15 -7.43 1.39
N ILE A 345 17.16 -6.56 1.35
CA ILE A 345 18.56 -6.95 1.08
C ILE A 345 19.15 -7.70 2.28
N GLU A 346 18.77 -7.35 3.50
CA GLU A 346 19.16 -8.12 4.68
C GLU A 346 18.38 -9.44 4.73
N ALA A 347 17.07 -9.41 4.49
CA ALA A 347 16.23 -10.60 4.46
C ALA A 347 16.67 -11.61 3.37
N PHE A 348 17.15 -11.11 2.24
CA PHE A 348 17.72 -11.89 1.13
C PHE A 348 18.86 -12.81 1.58
N LYS A 349 19.67 -12.40 2.56
CA LYS A 349 20.78 -13.22 3.10
C LYS A 349 20.30 -14.52 3.76
N SER A 350 19.02 -14.62 4.10
CA SER A 350 18.41 -15.85 4.63
C SER A 350 18.05 -16.88 3.55
N LEU A 351 18.19 -16.53 2.27
CA LEU A 351 17.93 -17.42 1.14
C LEU A 351 19.16 -18.24 0.76
N ASN A 352 18.94 -19.40 0.14
CA ASN A 352 20.03 -20.26 -0.31
C ASN A 352 20.60 -19.77 -1.65
N LEU A 353 21.67 -18.97 -1.59
CA LEU A 353 22.35 -18.40 -2.76
C LEU A 353 22.87 -19.47 -3.73
N GLN A 354 23.31 -20.62 -3.22
CA GLN A 354 23.83 -21.71 -4.06
C GLN A 354 22.72 -22.27 -4.97
N VAL A 355 21.49 -22.40 -4.46
CA VAL A 355 20.36 -22.86 -5.27
C VAL A 355 19.99 -21.81 -6.32
N ILE A 356 20.03 -20.52 -5.98
CA ILE A 356 19.75 -19.44 -6.94
C ILE A 356 20.77 -19.46 -8.07
N GLU A 357 22.07 -19.60 -7.78
CA GLU A 357 23.13 -19.68 -8.78
C GLU A 357 23.01 -20.94 -9.65
N GLU A 358 22.76 -22.10 -9.04
CA GLU A 358 22.57 -23.36 -9.78
C GLU A 358 21.36 -23.27 -10.72
N GLN A 359 20.23 -22.74 -10.24
CA GLN A 359 19.04 -22.58 -11.06
C GLN A 359 19.22 -21.52 -12.14
N ALA A 360 20.08 -20.52 -11.93
CA ALA A 360 20.43 -19.57 -12.99
C ALA A 360 21.16 -20.29 -14.13
N LEU A 361 22.12 -21.17 -13.82
CA LEU A 361 22.80 -21.99 -14.82
C LEU A 361 21.83 -22.91 -15.58
N ASN A 362 20.93 -23.60 -14.86
CA ASN A 362 19.95 -24.47 -15.50
C ASN A 362 18.99 -23.68 -16.39
N TYR A 363 18.57 -22.49 -15.95
CA TYR A 363 17.77 -21.58 -16.75
C TYR A 363 18.50 -21.12 -18.01
N MET A 364 19.79 -20.77 -17.93
CA MET A 364 20.60 -20.39 -19.10
C MET A 364 20.58 -21.47 -20.18
N TYR A 365 20.68 -22.75 -19.80
CA TYR A 365 20.60 -23.86 -20.75
C TYR A 365 19.24 -23.89 -21.45
N ALA A 366 18.14 -23.75 -20.72
CA ALA A 366 16.80 -23.72 -21.31
C ALA A 366 16.64 -22.51 -22.23
N TYR A 367 16.92 -21.32 -21.72
CA TYR A 367 16.78 -20.05 -22.44
C TYR A 367 17.62 -20.00 -23.72
N SER A 368 18.81 -20.60 -23.71
CA SER A 368 19.68 -20.67 -24.88
C SER A 368 19.03 -21.35 -26.10
N ALA A 369 18.06 -22.26 -25.89
CA ALA A 369 17.31 -22.88 -26.99
C ALA A 369 16.44 -21.88 -27.76
N LYS A 370 16.04 -20.77 -27.12
CA LYS A 370 15.27 -19.68 -27.72
C LYS A 370 16.14 -18.63 -28.41
N ILE A 371 17.46 -18.62 -28.19
CA ILE A 371 18.38 -17.59 -28.71
C ILE A 371 19.17 -18.15 -29.91
N PRO A 372 18.87 -17.74 -31.16
CA PRO A 372 19.44 -18.36 -32.36
C PRO A 372 20.97 -18.34 -32.40
N THR A 373 21.59 -17.24 -32.00
CA THR A 373 23.05 -17.08 -32.02
C THR A 373 23.76 -18.01 -31.04
N VAL A 374 23.15 -18.30 -29.90
CA VAL A 374 23.70 -19.21 -28.87
C VAL A 374 23.43 -20.65 -29.28
N ARG A 375 22.24 -20.94 -29.83
CA ARG A 375 21.88 -22.25 -30.39
C ARG A 375 22.89 -22.75 -31.41
N GLU A 376 23.31 -21.93 -32.36
CA GLU A 376 24.31 -22.34 -33.36
C GLU A 376 25.67 -22.66 -32.72
N ARG A 377 26.11 -21.92 -31.70
CA ARG A 377 27.36 -22.23 -31.00
C ARG A 377 27.30 -23.52 -30.19
N ILE A 378 26.16 -23.81 -29.55
CA ILE A 378 25.94 -25.09 -28.86
C ILE A 378 26.03 -26.22 -29.89
N LYS A 379 25.37 -26.06 -31.04
CA LYS A 379 25.40 -27.04 -32.13
C LYS A 379 26.82 -27.32 -32.64
N GLU A 380 27.64 -26.28 -32.83
CA GLU A 380 29.04 -26.39 -33.25
C GLU A 380 29.90 -27.19 -32.26
N LYS A 381 29.57 -27.13 -30.97
CA LYS A 381 30.33 -27.76 -29.88
C LYS A 381 29.60 -28.92 -29.20
N LYS A 382 28.54 -29.45 -29.81
CA LYS A 382 27.64 -30.45 -29.20
C LYS A 382 28.38 -31.66 -28.59
N ASN A 383 29.47 -32.09 -29.21
CA ASN A 383 30.24 -33.27 -28.76
C ASN A 383 31.23 -32.97 -27.61
N ASP A 384 31.34 -31.73 -27.15
CA ASP A 384 32.21 -31.31 -26.05
C ASP A 384 31.40 -30.53 -25.01
N PHE A 385 30.60 -31.26 -24.23
CA PHE A 385 29.77 -30.67 -23.19
C PHE A 385 30.62 -29.94 -22.14
N SER A 386 31.82 -30.43 -21.81
CA SER A 386 32.72 -29.78 -20.85
C SER A 386 33.14 -28.38 -21.30
N LEU A 387 33.38 -28.19 -22.61
CA LEU A 387 33.65 -26.87 -23.17
C LEU A 387 32.43 -25.94 -23.08
N ILE A 388 31.23 -26.45 -23.41
CA ILE A 388 29.98 -25.69 -23.32
C ILE A 388 29.72 -25.28 -21.87
N GLU A 389 29.78 -26.23 -20.94
CA GLU A 389 29.55 -26.01 -19.52
C GLU A 389 30.51 -24.96 -18.96
N ARG A 390 31.80 -25.02 -19.32
CA ARG A 390 32.79 -24.02 -18.93
C ARG A 390 32.40 -22.62 -19.40
N HIS A 391 32.01 -22.46 -20.67
CA HIS A 391 31.62 -21.14 -21.19
C HIS A 391 30.34 -20.59 -20.56
N PHE A 392 29.37 -21.45 -20.26
CA PHE A 392 28.17 -21.05 -19.54
C PHE A 392 28.49 -20.65 -18.09
N LYS A 393 29.36 -21.39 -17.39
CA LYS A 393 29.81 -21.02 -16.04
C LYS A 393 30.62 -19.71 -16.03
N GLU A 394 31.48 -19.48 -17.02
CA GLU A 394 32.20 -18.20 -17.19
C GLU A 394 31.22 -17.03 -17.40
N ALA A 395 30.21 -17.21 -18.26
CA ALA A 395 29.18 -16.21 -18.51
C ALA A 395 28.36 -15.91 -17.25
N LEU A 396 27.95 -16.96 -16.52
CA LEU A 396 27.21 -16.84 -15.27
C LEU A 396 28.05 -16.13 -14.21
N ALA A 397 29.32 -16.52 -14.03
CA ALA A 397 30.20 -15.93 -13.03
C ALA A 397 30.31 -14.41 -13.20
N GLY A 398 30.33 -13.90 -14.43
CA GLY A 398 30.32 -12.47 -14.72
C GLY A 398 29.03 -11.78 -14.25
N ALA A 399 27.86 -12.29 -14.66
CA ALA A 399 26.57 -11.73 -14.26
C ALA A 399 26.33 -11.86 -12.74
N TRP A 400 26.72 -13.00 -12.16
CA TRP A 400 26.60 -13.29 -10.74
C TRP A 400 27.46 -12.36 -9.89
N THR A 401 28.72 -12.11 -10.30
CA THR A 401 29.61 -11.17 -9.59
C THR A 401 29.01 -9.78 -9.54
N GLU A 402 28.47 -9.29 -10.65
CA GLU A 402 27.84 -7.96 -10.70
C GLU A 402 26.54 -7.90 -9.89
N PHE A 403 25.75 -8.98 -9.87
CA PHE A 403 24.57 -9.08 -9.01
C PHE A 403 24.94 -9.07 -7.51
N ILE A 404 25.94 -9.85 -7.10
CA ILE A 404 26.42 -9.86 -5.71
C ILE A 404 26.99 -8.49 -5.33
N ASN A 405 27.76 -7.86 -6.22
CA ASN A 405 28.25 -6.50 -6.01
C ASN A 405 27.10 -5.50 -5.80
N PHE A 406 26.01 -5.62 -6.56
CA PHE A 406 24.80 -4.81 -6.37
C PHE A 406 24.20 -5.02 -4.97
N VAL A 407 24.03 -6.27 -4.53
CA VAL A 407 23.45 -6.62 -3.23
C VAL A 407 24.33 -6.16 -2.06
N GLU A 408 25.64 -6.41 -2.12
CA GLU A 408 26.59 -6.10 -1.05
C GLU A 408 26.83 -4.59 -0.88
N ASN A 409 26.76 -3.82 -1.98
CA ASN A 409 27.00 -2.39 -1.98
C ASN A 409 25.70 -1.56 -2.09
N TYR A 410 24.54 -2.18 -1.89
CA TYR A 410 23.26 -1.48 -2.02
C TYR A 410 23.12 -0.37 -0.97
N ASP A 411 22.94 0.86 -1.44
CA ASP A 411 22.66 2.00 -0.58
C ASP A 411 21.16 2.32 -0.55
N TYR A 412 20.60 2.21 0.66
CA TYR A 412 19.25 2.64 0.97
C TYR A 412 19.10 4.17 1.08
N SER A 413 20.05 4.98 0.64
CA SER A 413 19.90 6.45 0.67
C SER A 413 18.82 6.96 -0.27
N GLU A 414 18.50 6.20 -1.32
CA GLU A 414 17.55 6.56 -2.37
C GLU A 414 16.09 6.22 -2.03
N TYR A 415 15.88 5.32 -1.07
CA TYR A 415 14.55 4.77 -0.75
C TYR A 415 14.35 4.61 0.75
N GLU A 416 13.12 4.34 1.16
CA GLU A 416 12.78 4.23 2.57
C GLU A 416 13.47 3.02 3.24
N ARG A 417 14.25 3.30 4.29
CA ARG A 417 14.74 2.29 5.23
C ARG A 417 13.65 1.92 6.22
N CYS A 418 13.65 0.66 6.66
CA CYS A 418 12.75 0.28 7.72
C CYS A 418 13.01 1.13 8.96
N PRO A 419 11.96 1.64 9.63
CA PRO A 419 12.11 2.35 10.87
C PRO A 419 12.86 1.48 11.89
N THR A 420 13.90 2.03 12.48
CA THR A 420 14.61 1.40 13.60
C THR A 420 13.86 1.72 14.88
N TYR A 421 13.02 0.80 15.31
CA TYR A 421 12.36 0.91 16.60
C TYR A 421 13.37 0.55 17.69
N THR A 422 13.62 1.48 18.60
CA THR A 422 14.32 1.15 19.85
C THR A 422 13.38 0.30 20.72
N SER A 423 13.93 -0.51 21.64
CA SER A 423 13.17 -1.44 22.49
C SER A 423 12.03 -0.82 23.31
N ASN A 424 11.95 0.52 23.37
CA ASN A 424 11.00 1.27 24.18
C ASN A 424 10.00 2.10 23.36
N GLN A 425 10.00 1.99 22.02
CA GLN A 425 9.15 2.80 21.16
C GLN A 425 7.96 1.99 20.64
N PHE A 426 6.74 2.44 20.95
CA PHE A 426 5.50 1.85 20.46
C PHE A 426 5.28 2.18 18.98
N VAL A 427 4.69 1.23 18.25
CA VAL A 427 4.25 1.41 16.87
C VAL A 427 2.74 1.49 16.85
N SER A 428 2.20 2.64 16.44
CA SER A 428 0.76 2.86 16.43
C SER A 428 0.08 2.30 15.19
N GLU A 429 -1.10 1.70 15.37
CA GLU A 429 -1.96 1.15 14.30
C GLU A 429 -3.36 1.79 14.24
N ASN A 430 -3.53 3.02 14.76
CA ASN A 430 -4.83 3.67 14.78
C ASN A 430 -5.42 3.90 13.39
N LYS A 431 -6.69 3.50 13.20
CA LYS A 431 -7.52 3.90 12.05
C LYS A 431 -7.98 5.34 12.23
N VAL A 432 -8.01 6.10 11.13
CA VAL A 432 -8.28 7.55 11.16
C VAL A 432 -9.33 7.95 10.14
N ASP A 433 -10.25 8.82 10.53
CA ASP A 433 -11.06 9.62 9.62
C ASP A 433 -10.39 10.98 9.45
N LEU A 434 -9.65 11.12 8.34
CA LEU A 434 -8.87 12.31 8.04
C LEU A 434 -9.70 13.27 7.18
N LEU A 435 -10.09 14.40 7.76
CA LEU A 435 -10.73 15.50 7.04
C LEU A 435 -9.68 16.58 6.76
N VAL A 436 -9.32 16.75 5.48
CA VAL A 436 -8.39 17.79 5.07
C VAL A 436 -9.18 19.03 4.66
N VAL A 437 -8.90 20.17 5.28
CA VAL A 437 -9.35 21.47 4.79
C VAL A 437 -8.31 21.96 3.79
N TYR A 438 -8.68 21.93 2.52
CA TYR A 438 -7.87 22.36 1.38
C TYR A 438 -7.84 23.89 1.33
N GLY A 439 -6.66 24.50 1.28
CA GLY A 439 -6.53 25.93 1.59
C GLY A 439 -5.29 26.57 1.01
N TYR A 440 -5.06 26.40 -0.30
CA TYR A 440 -3.85 26.87 -0.95
C TYR A 440 -3.72 28.41 -0.87
N ASP A 441 -2.50 28.87 -0.57
CA ASP A 441 -2.11 30.28 -0.57
C ASP A 441 -0.87 30.48 -1.47
N GLY A 442 -1.13 30.55 -2.78
CA GLY A 442 -0.10 30.63 -3.81
C GLY A 442 -0.62 30.45 -5.23
N GLY A 443 0.31 30.34 -6.19
CA GLY A 443 0.00 29.95 -7.58
C GLY A 443 0.02 28.43 -7.78
N GLU A 444 -0.10 28.00 -9.03
CA GLU A 444 -0.17 26.61 -9.50
C GLU A 444 0.78 25.62 -8.81
N THR A 445 2.02 26.03 -8.55
CA THR A 445 3.02 25.17 -7.90
C THR A 445 2.66 24.81 -6.46
N GLU A 446 2.12 25.73 -5.67
CA GLU A 446 1.74 25.44 -4.27
C GLU A 446 0.47 24.58 -4.23
N THR A 447 -0.45 24.84 -5.16
CA THR A 447 -1.64 24.01 -5.39
C THR A 447 -1.23 22.57 -5.71
N GLN A 448 -0.27 22.35 -6.61
CA GLN A 448 0.24 21.00 -6.93
C GLN A 448 0.88 20.31 -5.72
N LYS A 449 1.73 21.02 -4.96
CA LYS A 449 2.35 20.48 -3.74
C LYS A 449 1.32 20.02 -2.71
N GLU A 450 0.27 20.81 -2.51
CA GLU A 450 -0.81 20.48 -1.58
C GLU A 450 -1.53 19.20 -2.00
N ARG A 451 -1.89 19.09 -3.29
CA ARG A 451 -2.51 17.88 -3.84
C ARG A 451 -1.62 16.64 -3.72
N ASP A 452 -0.32 16.78 -4.01
CA ASP A 452 0.65 15.70 -3.94
C ASP A 452 0.80 15.17 -2.50
N TYR A 453 0.97 16.05 -1.51
CA TYR A 453 1.13 15.58 -0.13
C TYR A 453 -0.18 15.01 0.43
N ILE A 454 -1.36 15.56 0.08
CA ILE A 454 -2.67 15.01 0.49
C ILE A 454 -2.87 13.60 -0.08
N SER A 455 -2.48 13.40 -1.34
CA SER A 455 -2.53 12.08 -1.99
C SER A 455 -1.59 11.09 -1.29
N HIS A 456 -0.38 11.52 -0.95
CA HIS A 456 0.55 10.72 -0.15
C HIS A 456 0.02 10.41 1.25
N LEU A 457 -0.65 11.37 1.90
CA LEU A 457 -1.29 11.16 3.20
C LEU A 457 -2.32 10.04 3.13
N GLY A 458 -3.20 10.04 2.13
CA GLY A 458 -4.19 8.98 1.96
C GLY A 458 -3.53 7.58 1.87
N GLN A 459 -2.38 7.48 1.20
CA GLN A 459 -1.63 6.22 1.09
C GLN A 459 -0.99 5.85 2.43
N LEU A 460 -0.35 6.81 3.10
CA LEU A 460 0.38 6.62 4.35
C LEU A 460 -0.54 6.34 5.55
N VAL A 461 -1.77 6.88 5.58
CA VAL A 461 -2.75 6.54 6.63
C VAL A 461 -3.57 5.29 6.28
N ASN A 462 -3.23 4.61 5.18
CA ASN A 462 -3.85 3.37 4.71
C ASN A 462 -5.37 3.49 4.50
N VAL A 463 -5.82 4.50 3.74
CA VAL A 463 -7.25 4.63 3.39
C VAL A 463 -7.72 3.39 2.61
N GLY A 464 -8.90 2.87 2.95
CA GLY A 464 -9.44 1.61 2.40
C GLY A 464 -10.87 1.32 2.86
N VAL A 465 -11.50 0.27 2.30
CA VAL A 465 -12.91 -0.10 2.57
C VAL A 465 -13.20 -0.30 4.06
N ASP A 466 -12.32 -1.01 4.77
CA ASP A 466 -12.44 -1.32 6.21
C ASP A 466 -11.30 -0.70 7.05
N ARG A 467 -10.73 0.41 6.57
CA ARG A 467 -9.53 1.05 7.13
C ARG A 467 -9.79 2.53 7.42
N SER A 468 -8.75 3.36 7.32
CA SER A 468 -8.89 4.81 7.43
C SER A 468 -9.76 5.37 6.30
N ARG A 469 -10.32 6.56 6.52
CA ARG A 469 -11.12 7.31 5.56
C ARG A 469 -10.51 8.68 5.33
N ILE A 470 -10.75 9.25 4.16
CA ILE A 470 -10.32 10.62 3.85
C ILE A 470 -11.46 11.42 3.25
N GLY A 471 -11.57 12.68 3.66
CA GLY A 471 -12.43 13.68 3.04
C GLY A 471 -11.65 14.96 2.79
N VAL A 472 -12.06 15.72 1.78
CA VAL A 472 -11.45 16.99 1.40
C VAL A 472 -12.52 18.05 1.32
N LEU A 473 -12.42 19.05 2.19
CA LEU A 473 -13.29 20.21 2.28
C LEU A 473 -12.57 21.41 1.68
N ASP A 474 -13.23 22.15 0.80
CA ASP A 474 -12.69 23.42 0.31
C ASP A 474 -12.69 24.48 1.42
N GLY A 475 -11.53 25.04 1.70
CA GLY A 475 -11.34 26.04 2.73
C GLY A 475 -12.05 27.35 2.41
N LYS A 476 -12.21 27.73 1.14
CA LYS A 476 -12.77 29.04 0.76
C LYS A 476 -14.30 29.05 0.70
N SER A 477 -14.91 28.03 0.11
CA SER A 477 -16.36 27.92 -0.07
C SER A 477 -17.03 27.04 0.98
N ALA A 478 -16.26 26.32 1.80
CA ALA A 478 -16.74 25.34 2.78
C ALA A 478 -17.60 24.22 2.15
N LYS A 479 -17.36 23.91 0.87
CA LYS A 479 -18.02 22.81 0.16
C LYS A 479 -17.11 21.58 0.12
N TRP A 480 -17.72 20.41 0.22
CA TRP A 480 -17.01 19.15 0.05
C TRP A 480 -16.51 19.03 -1.39
N ILE A 481 -15.18 19.00 -1.55
CA ILE A 481 -14.56 18.59 -2.82
C ILE A 481 -14.68 17.07 -2.95
N PHE A 482 -14.42 16.38 -1.84
CA PHE A 482 -14.62 14.95 -1.70
C PHE A 482 -15.18 14.65 -0.30
N PRO A 483 -16.38 14.05 -0.16
CA PRO A 483 -16.92 13.71 1.14
C PRO A 483 -16.04 12.67 1.84
N VAL A 484 -16.08 12.61 3.18
CA VAL A 484 -15.34 11.59 3.93
C VAL A 484 -15.85 10.20 3.54
N ALA A 485 -15.00 9.42 2.87
CA ALA A 485 -15.36 8.11 2.36
C ALA A 485 -14.18 7.14 2.45
N ASN A 486 -14.50 5.86 2.33
CA ASN A 486 -13.50 4.86 1.99
C ASN A 486 -13.11 4.99 0.52
N LEU A 487 -11.84 4.69 0.21
CA LEU A 487 -11.36 4.64 -1.17
C LEU A 487 -10.89 3.23 -1.45
N SER A 488 -11.39 2.63 -2.51
CA SER A 488 -10.79 1.40 -3.04
C SER A 488 -9.38 1.71 -3.57
N ASN A 489 -9.19 2.86 -4.23
CA ASN A 489 -7.93 3.21 -4.88
C ASN A 489 -7.48 4.64 -4.60
N VAL A 490 -6.61 4.80 -3.60
CA VAL A 490 -6.12 6.12 -3.18
C VAL A 490 -5.24 6.78 -4.23
N ALA A 491 -4.40 6.01 -4.94
CA ALA A 491 -3.49 6.58 -5.93
C ALA A 491 -4.28 7.16 -7.11
N ASP A 492 -5.27 6.42 -7.63
CA ASP A 492 -6.13 6.90 -8.71
C ASP A 492 -6.96 8.13 -8.27
N TRP A 493 -7.54 8.09 -7.07
CA TRP A 493 -8.22 9.25 -6.48
C TRP A 493 -7.31 10.47 -6.41
N GLY A 494 -6.09 10.32 -5.88
CA GLY A 494 -5.10 11.40 -5.79
C GLY A 494 -4.69 11.96 -7.16
N SER A 495 -4.65 11.11 -8.19
CA SER A 495 -4.39 11.55 -9.57
C SER A 495 -5.56 12.31 -10.20
N ASN A 496 -6.79 11.98 -9.82
CA ASN A 496 -8.03 12.61 -10.29
C ASN A 496 -8.45 13.82 -9.47
N PHE A 497 -7.86 14.01 -8.28
CA PHE A 497 -7.89 15.25 -7.52
C PHE A 497 -7.07 16.29 -8.29
N SER A 498 -7.62 16.75 -9.42
CA SER A 498 -6.91 17.47 -10.46
C SER A 498 -6.94 18.98 -10.25
N GLU A 499 -6.10 19.64 -11.01
CA GLU A 499 -6.05 21.10 -11.13
C GLU A 499 -7.42 21.71 -11.48
N SER A 500 -8.16 21.13 -12.44
CA SER A 500 -9.50 21.59 -12.84
C SER A 500 -10.55 21.46 -11.73
N THR A 501 -10.44 20.40 -10.92
CA THR A 501 -11.30 20.14 -9.76
C THR A 501 -10.94 21.05 -8.60
N SER A 502 -9.70 21.54 -8.53
CA SER A 502 -9.21 22.40 -7.45
C SER A 502 -9.34 23.90 -7.74
N TYR A 503 -9.17 24.36 -8.98
CA TYR A 503 -9.31 25.79 -9.35
C TYR A 503 -10.75 26.27 -9.45
N SER A 504 -11.72 25.35 -9.58
CA SER A 504 -13.13 25.72 -9.38
C SER A 504 -13.40 26.22 -7.96
N TYR A 505 -12.47 25.98 -7.03
CA TYR A 505 -12.50 26.42 -5.65
C TYR A 505 -11.42 27.50 -5.41
N GLY A 506 -11.79 28.58 -4.73
CA GLY A 506 -10.93 29.76 -4.58
C GLY A 506 -9.77 29.55 -3.60
N SER A 507 -8.76 30.43 -3.64
CA SER A 507 -7.66 30.41 -2.67
C SER A 507 -8.05 30.92 -1.28
N GLY A 508 -7.33 30.43 -0.27
CA GLY A 508 -7.50 30.81 1.13
C GLY A 508 -8.59 30.04 1.88
N SER A 509 -8.95 30.53 3.08
CA SER A 509 -9.94 29.86 3.93
C SER A 509 -10.92 30.85 4.57
N ASP A 510 -12.22 30.57 4.45
CA ASP A 510 -13.30 31.22 5.19
C ASP A 510 -13.54 30.43 6.47
N MET A 511 -12.86 30.83 7.55
CA MET A 511 -12.86 30.07 8.80
C MET A 511 -14.26 29.89 9.41
N PRO A 512 -15.12 30.91 9.52
CA PRO A 512 -16.50 30.71 9.99
C PRO A 512 -17.28 29.71 9.15
N ALA A 513 -17.20 29.79 7.82
CA ALA A 513 -17.92 28.87 6.93
C ALA A 513 -17.39 27.43 7.07
N VAL A 514 -16.07 27.25 7.16
CA VAL A 514 -15.46 25.94 7.40
C VAL A 514 -15.93 25.36 8.74
N MET A 515 -15.93 26.17 9.80
CA MET A 515 -16.41 25.72 11.12
C MET A 515 -17.88 25.32 11.10
N ASP A 516 -18.73 26.00 10.34
CA ASP A 516 -20.15 25.63 10.17
C ASP A 516 -20.31 24.29 9.42
N ALA A 517 -19.53 24.08 8.36
CA ALA A 517 -19.50 22.81 7.63
C ALA A 517 -18.99 21.65 8.50
N LEU A 518 -17.94 21.88 9.29
CA LEU A 518 -17.43 20.91 10.26
C LEU A 518 -18.47 20.60 11.34
N ASN A 519 -19.13 21.63 11.89
CA ASN A 519 -20.20 21.46 12.87
C ASN A 519 -21.32 20.58 12.31
N SER A 520 -21.75 20.83 11.09
CA SER A 520 -22.80 20.05 10.42
C SER A 520 -22.39 18.58 10.20
N TYR A 521 -21.13 18.34 9.79
CA TYR A 521 -20.60 17.00 9.62
C TYR A 521 -20.51 16.23 10.94
N TYR A 522 -19.87 16.81 11.95
CA TYR A 522 -19.67 16.14 13.23
C TYR A 522 -20.97 15.97 14.02
N PHE A 523 -21.93 16.90 13.88
CA PHE A 523 -23.27 16.69 14.41
C PHE A 523 -23.90 15.40 13.86
N SER A 524 -23.83 15.19 12.54
CA SER A 524 -24.32 13.98 11.90
C SER A 524 -23.57 12.72 12.35
N PHE A 525 -22.23 12.79 12.37
CA PHE A 525 -21.36 11.70 12.82
C PHE A 525 -21.70 11.23 14.24
N TYR A 526 -21.73 12.14 15.22
CA TYR A 526 -22.04 11.80 16.61
C TYR A 526 -23.50 11.37 16.79
N SER A 527 -24.45 11.96 16.07
CA SER A 527 -25.85 11.52 16.09
C SER A 527 -25.98 10.07 15.63
N HIS A 528 -25.21 9.65 14.63
CA HIS A 528 -25.17 8.26 14.20
C HIS A 528 -24.54 7.35 15.26
N MET A 529 -23.41 7.75 15.84
CA MET A 529 -22.77 6.98 16.92
C MET A 529 -23.69 6.79 18.14
N TRP A 530 -24.39 7.84 18.57
CA TRP A 530 -25.31 7.76 19.70
C TRP A 530 -26.57 6.95 19.41
N SER A 531 -26.90 6.72 18.13
CA SER A 531 -28.01 5.87 17.74
C SER A 531 -27.70 4.36 17.89
N ASP A 532 -26.42 3.99 17.93
CA ASP A 532 -25.97 2.61 18.13
C ASP A 532 -25.66 2.34 19.61
N ALA A 533 -26.59 1.67 20.29
CA ALA A 533 -26.45 1.36 21.71
C ALA A 533 -25.35 0.31 22.00
N ASN A 534 -24.87 -0.43 20.99
CA ASN A 534 -23.96 -1.56 21.19
C ASN A 534 -22.51 -1.23 20.82
N ASN A 535 -22.27 -0.24 19.95
CA ASN A 535 -20.93 0.12 19.50
C ASN A 535 -20.38 1.35 20.24
N ALA A 536 -19.31 1.17 21.02
CA ALA A 536 -18.61 2.28 21.69
C ALA A 536 -17.43 2.86 20.87
N SER A 537 -17.07 2.23 19.75
CA SER A 537 -15.82 2.50 19.03
C SER A 537 -16.02 3.32 17.76
N ALA A 538 -15.09 4.24 17.51
CA ALA A 538 -14.90 4.85 16.20
C ALA A 538 -13.44 5.20 15.94
N ASN A 539 -13.10 5.36 14.65
CA ASN A 539 -11.80 5.83 14.18
C ASN A 539 -11.40 7.17 14.84
N ALA A 540 -10.10 7.44 14.90
CA ALA A 540 -9.61 8.75 15.33
C ALA A 540 -10.16 9.85 14.40
N GLN A 541 -10.66 10.95 14.97
CA GLN A 541 -11.26 12.04 14.20
C GLN A 541 -10.24 13.18 14.06
N VAL A 542 -9.74 13.40 12.84
CA VAL A 542 -8.65 14.36 12.60
C VAL A 542 -9.06 15.39 11.55
N VAL A 543 -8.93 16.66 11.90
CA VAL A 543 -9.06 17.78 10.96
C VAL A 543 -7.66 18.32 10.66
N LEU A 544 -7.16 18.11 9.45
CA LEU A 544 -5.91 18.68 8.96
C LEU A 544 -6.22 19.96 8.17
N TRP A 545 -5.96 21.11 8.75
CA TRP A 545 -6.29 22.40 8.16
C TRP A 545 -5.07 23.05 7.52
N ASN A 546 -5.10 23.22 6.18
CA ASN A 546 -4.18 24.11 5.47
C ASN A 546 -4.55 25.56 5.79
N ALA A 547 -3.94 26.06 6.84
CA ALA A 547 -4.29 27.33 7.45
C ALA A 547 -3.67 28.51 6.66
N PRO A 548 -4.41 29.62 6.52
CA PRO A 548 -3.85 30.84 5.96
C PRO A 548 -2.77 31.43 6.89
N ASN A 549 -1.97 32.36 6.36
CA ASN A 549 -0.84 32.96 7.11
C ASN A 549 -1.25 33.70 8.39
N SER A 550 -2.50 34.13 8.49
CA SER A 550 -3.04 34.84 9.64
C SER A 550 -4.52 34.54 9.82
N VAL A 551 -4.98 34.58 11.07
CA VAL A 551 -6.39 34.54 11.44
C VAL A 551 -6.94 35.98 11.38
N PRO A 552 -7.91 36.30 10.49
CA PRO A 552 -8.41 37.68 10.33
C PRO A 552 -9.12 38.25 11.57
N ASP A 553 -9.77 37.40 12.37
CA ASP A 553 -10.45 37.74 13.62
C ASP A 553 -10.17 36.65 14.67
N GLN A 554 -9.15 36.88 15.51
CA GLN A 554 -8.66 35.90 16.47
C GLN A 554 -9.67 35.60 17.57
N ASP A 555 -10.38 36.62 18.07
CA ASP A 555 -11.32 36.45 19.17
C ASP A 555 -12.56 35.66 18.74
N MET A 556 -13.12 35.99 17.56
CA MET A 556 -14.24 35.24 17.00
C MET A 556 -13.83 33.80 16.68
N PHE A 557 -12.68 33.60 16.05
CA PHE A 557 -12.22 32.24 15.71
C PHE A 557 -11.95 31.40 16.96
N LYS A 558 -11.37 32.00 18.01
CA LYS A 558 -11.20 31.34 19.31
C LYS A 558 -12.52 30.89 19.90
N GLN A 559 -13.54 31.76 19.90
CA GLN A 559 -14.87 31.38 20.40
C GLN A 559 -15.49 30.23 19.60
N LEU A 560 -15.37 30.25 18.26
CA LEU A 560 -15.86 29.17 17.40
C LEU A 560 -15.14 27.85 17.67
N MET A 561 -13.81 27.88 17.82
CA MET A 561 -13.02 26.70 18.15
C MET A 561 -13.35 26.16 19.54
N ASP A 562 -13.45 27.03 20.55
CA ASP A 562 -13.77 26.63 21.93
C ASP A 562 -15.18 25.99 22.02
N ASP A 563 -16.18 26.57 21.35
CA ASP A 563 -17.54 26.00 21.26
C ASP A 563 -17.54 24.66 20.51
N PHE A 564 -16.81 24.57 19.40
CA PHE A 564 -16.68 23.33 18.63
C PHE A 564 -16.01 22.21 19.45
N MET A 565 -14.89 22.49 20.08
CA MET A 565 -14.14 21.53 20.88
C MET A 565 -14.91 21.11 22.14
N TYR A 566 -15.74 22.00 22.70
CA TYR A 566 -16.64 21.65 23.78
C TYR A 566 -17.73 20.65 23.32
N LYS A 567 -18.29 20.83 22.12
CA LYS A 567 -19.32 19.94 21.55
C LYS A 567 -18.73 18.60 21.07
N TYR A 568 -17.54 18.63 20.47
CA TYR A 568 -16.89 17.48 19.85
C TYR A 568 -15.48 17.24 20.41
N PRO A 569 -15.36 16.88 21.70
CA PRO A 569 -14.08 16.83 22.41
C PRO A 569 -13.09 15.79 21.87
N ASN A 570 -13.50 14.86 21.01
CA ASN A 570 -12.62 13.86 20.41
C ASN A 570 -12.09 14.24 19.01
N VAL A 571 -12.47 15.40 18.46
CA VAL A 571 -11.92 15.90 17.20
C VAL A 571 -10.58 16.55 17.46
N HIS A 572 -9.54 16.13 16.73
CA HIS A 572 -8.18 16.66 16.88
C HIS A 572 -7.83 17.53 15.68
N PHE A 573 -7.42 18.78 15.92
CA PHE A 573 -7.00 19.71 14.88
C PHE A 573 -5.48 19.66 14.70
N LEU A 574 -5.06 19.50 13.45
CA LEU A 574 -3.68 19.66 12.98
C LEU A 574 -3.64 20.81 11.97
N PHE A 575 -2.57 21.58 11.96
CA PHE A 575 -2.44 22.73 11.08
C PHE A 575 -1.21 22.63 10.18
N VAL A 576 -1.38 23.00 8.91
CA VAL A 576 -0.29 23.15 7.94
C VAL A 576 -0.22 24.61 7.52
N GLY A 577 0.97 25.22 7.58
CA GLY A 577 1.15 26.60 7.13
C GLY A 577 2.57 27.13 7.27
N LYS A 578 2.75 28.42 6.96
CA LYS A 578 4.07 29.09 6.94
C LYS A 578 4.56 29.52 8.32
N SER A 579 3.65 29.84 9.24
CA SER A 579 4.01 30.32 10.59
C SER A 579 2.98 29.95 11.64
N LYS A 580 3.45 29.37 12.73
CA LYS A 580 2.65 28.92 13.87
C LYS A 580 1.87 30.04 14.58
N GLY A 581 2.39 31.28 14.56
CA GLY A 581 2.03 32.42 15.41
C GLY A 581 0.58 32.43 15.93
N SER A 582 -0.38 32.75 15.06
CA SER A 582 -1.79 32.95 15.44
C SER A 582 -2.55 31.66 15.78
N PHE A 583 -1.98 30.48 15.55
CA PHE A 583 -2.68 29.19 15.71
C PHE A 583 -2.32 28.45 17.01
N ASN A 584 -1.33 28.94 17.78
CA ASN A 584 -0.83 28.29 18.98
C ASN A 584 -1.92 27.94 20.00
N ASP A 585 -2.94 28.79 20.10
CA ASP A 585 -3.99 28.68 21.12
C ASP A 585 -5.13 27.72 20.75
N TYR A 586 -5.08 27.09 19.56
CA TYR A 586 -6.12 26.18 19.06
C TYR A 586 -5.64 24.72 18.96
N MET A 587 -4.39 24.45 19.31
CA MET A 587 -3.77 23.13 19.23
C MET A 587 -3.65 22.49 20.60
N VAL A 588 -3.79 21.16 20.65
CA VAL A 588 -3.61 20.39 21.89
C VAL A 588 -2.13 20.34 22.25
N ASP A 589 -1.26 20.01 21.29
CA ASP A 589 0.18 20.08 21.43
C ASP A 589 0.77 20.98 20.34
N PRO A 590 0.97 22.28 20.63
CA PRO A 590 1.49 23.20 19.64
C PRO A 590 2.90 22.86 19.13
N THR A 591 3.65 21.96 19.78
CA THR A 591 4.97 21.53 19.32
C THR A 591 4.92 20.40 18.29
N LYS A 592 3.80 19.65 18.26
CA LYS A 592 3.61 18.49 17.38
C LYS A 592 2.46 18.65 16.37
N ASP A 593 1.52 19.57 16.61
CA ASP A 593 0.29 19.71 15.83
C ASP A 593 0.34 20.80 14.74
N TYR A 594 1.49 21.46 14.57
CA TYR A 594 1.73 22.44 13.52
C TYR A 594 2.85 21.98 12.58
N PHE A 595 2.60 22.01 11.27
CA PHE A 595 3.54 21.57 10.25
C PHE A 595 3.88 22.69 9.28
N THR A 596 5.18 22.85 9.02
CA THR A 596 5.69 23.75 7.98
C THR A 596 6.58 22.97 7.04
N ASN A 597 6.27 23.03 5.74
CA ASN A 597 7.13 22.44 4.74
C ASN A 597 8.36 23.33 4.51
N SER A 598 9.51 22.94 5.07
CA SER A 598 10.78 23.66 4.96
C SER A 598 11.60 23.27 3.71
N GLY A 599 10.93 22.99 2.59
CA GLY A 599 11.57 22.59 1.33
C GLY A 599 11.86 21.10 1.23
N GLN A 600 11.14 20.27 2.00
CA GLN A 600 11.17 18.83 1.86
C GLN A 600 10.40 18.41 0.60
N ASP A 601 10.72 17.22 0.08
CA ASP A 601 9.85 16.52 -0.85
C ASP A 601 8.44 16.27 -0.22
N MET A 602 7.40 16.20 -1.06
CA MET A 602 6.01 16.10 -0.60
C MET A 602 5.72 14.77 0.08
N PHE A 603 6.35 13.67 -0.33
CA PHE A 603 6.21 12.38 0.34
C PHE A 603 6.82 12.41 1.75
N ALA A 604 8.04 12.96 1.89
CA ALA A 604 8.70 13.13 3.18
C ALA A 604 7.90 14.05 4.13
N PHE A 605 7.31 15.12 3.60
CA PHE A 605 6.44 16.01 4.34
C PHE A 605 5.15 15.29 4.81
N ALA A 606 4.47 14.58 3.91
CA ALA A 606 3.29 13.78 4.22
C ALA A 606 3.59 12.72 5.29
N LYS A 607 4.76 12.07 5.23
CA LYS A 607 5.20 11.09 6.23
C LYS A 607 5.32 11.68 7.64
N THR A 608 5.83 12.90 7.75
CA THR A 608 5.94 13.60 9.04
C THR A 608 4.56 13.82 9.66
N ILE A 609 3.60 14.25 8.84
CA ILE A 609 2.21 14.47 9.27
C ILE A 609 1.54 13.12 9.60
N ALA A 610 1.68 12.11 8.74
CA ALA A 610 1.10 10.77 8.92
C ALA A 610 1.56 10.11 10.23
N LYS A 611 2.84 10.28 10.61
CA LYS A 611 3.35 9.80 11.89
C LYS A 611 2.56 10.39 13.06
N ARG A 612 2.35 11.71 13.06
CA ARG A 612 1.56 12.38 14.10
C ARG A 612 0.09 11.93 14.08
N ILE A 613 -0.51 11.81 12.89
CA ILE A 613 -1.90 11.35 12.73
C ILE A 613 -2.10 9.98 13.39
N ARG A 614 -1.17 9.04 13.21
CA ARG A 614 -1.25 7.70 13.82
C ARG A 614 -1.16 7.73 15.35
N GLU A 615 -0.58 8.76 15.96
CA GLU A 615 -0.53 8.91 17.42
C GLU A 615 -1.86 9.40 18.01
N ILE A 616 -2.77 9.94 17.18
CA ILE A 616 -4.05 10.51 17.65
C ILE A 616 -4.99 9.36 18.04
N PRO A 617 -5.57 9.36 19.25
CA PRO A 617 -6.43 8.30 19.74
C PRO A 617 -7.72 8.13 18.95
N THR A 618 -8.14 6.87 18.86
CA THR A 618 -9.49 6.50 18.48
C THR A 618 -10.51 6.95 19.54
N VAL A 619 -11.78 6.96 19.15
CA VAL A 619 -12.85 7.52 19.97
C VAL A 619 -13.57 6.41 20.73
N PHE A 620 -13.72 6.59 22.04
CA PHE A 620 -14.65 5.85 22.87
C PHE A 620 -15.84 6.77 23.21
N THR A 621 -17.04 6.40 22.80
CA THR A 621 -18.27 7.13 23.14
C THR A 621 -19.12 6.37 24.13
N TYR A 622 -20.03 7.08 24.82
CA TYR A 622 -21.10 6.45 25.59
C TYR A 622 -22.45 7.13 25.26
N PRO A 623 -23.36 6.47 24.52
CA PRO A 623 -24.63 7.03 24.05
C PRO A 623 -25.59 7.49 25.15
N ALA A 624 -25.51 6.93 26.35
CA ALA A 624 -26.34 7.41 27.46
C ALA A 624 -26.01 8.88 27.81
N CYS A 625 -24.88 9.40 27.34
CA CYS A 625 -24.44 10.77 27.53
C CYS A 625 -24.65 11.68 26.31
N ASP A 626 -25.57 11.30 25.42
CA ASP A 626 -26.02 12.14 24.33
C ASP A 626 -26.67 13.45 24.85
N PRO A 627 -26.07 14.63 24.58
CA PRO A 627 -26.63 15.91 25.02
C PRO A 627 -27.95 16.27 24.33
N ASN A 628 -28.28 15.64 23.20
CA ASN A 628 -29.50 15.88 22.43
C ASN A 628 -30.67 15.00 22.88
N ASN A 629 -30.42 14.00 23.73
CA ASN A 629 -31.44 13.09 24.22
C ASN A 629 -31.71 13.32 25.71
N GLY A 630 -32.69 14.19 26.02
CA GLY A 630 -33.11 14.48 27.39
C GLY A 630 -33.71 13.30 28.17
N ASN A 631 -33.91 12.14 27.53
CA ASN A 631 -34.44 10.94 28.17
C ASN A 631 -33.38 9.94 28.63
N PHE A 632 -32.07 10.20 28.44
CA PHE A 632 -30.95 9.32 28.84
C PHE A 632 -31.32 7.83 28.62
N THR A 633 -31.16 7.33 27.39
CA THR A 633 -31.47 5.92 27.10
C THR A 633 -30.83 5.02 28.15
N SER A 634 -31.60 4.07 28.68
CA SER A 634 -31.15 3.08 29.66
C SER A 634 -30.22 2.06 28.97
N VAL A 635 -29.08 2.54 28.50
CA VAL A 635 -28.02 1.71 27.93
C VAL A 635 -27.27 1.10 29.10
N ALA A 636 -27.43 -0.21 29.28
CA ALA A 636 -26.63 -0.93 30.26
C ALA A 636 -25.15 -0.83 29.86
N GLU A 637 -24.30 -0.39 30.77
CA GLU A 637 -22.86 -0.23 30.52
C GLU A 637 -22.23 -1.55 30.04
N SER A 638 -22.69 -2.68 30.58
CA SER A 638 -22.23 -4.02 30.19
C SER A 638 -22.55 -4.42 28.74
N SER A 639 -23.57 -3.80 28.12
CA SER A 639 -23.90 -4.04 26.70
C SER A 639 -23.19 -3.10 25.74
N HIS A 640 -22.55 -2.05 26.25
CA HIS A 640 -21.87 -1.05 25.44
C HIS A 640 -20.37 -1.31 25.43
N VAL A 641 -19.89 -1.93 24.35
CA VAL A 641 -18.54 -2.48 24.29
C VAL A 641 -17.74 -1.76 23.21
N TYR A 642 -16.51 -1.38 23.56
CA TYR A 642 -15.54 -0.96 22.56
C TYR A 642 -14.89 -2.20 21.97
N THR A 643 -15.03 -2.41 20.66
CA THR A 643 -14.34 -3.47 19.94
C THR A 643 -13.19 -2.87 19.16
N GLY A 644 -12.00 -3.47 19.27
CA GLY A 644 -10.83 -3.04 18.53
C GLY A 644 -10.03 -4.23 18.00
N TYR A 645 -9.13 -3.94 17.07
CA TYR A 645 -8.23 -4.91 16.44
C TYR A 645 -6.82 -4.34 16.46
N ILE A 646 -5.85 -5.13 16.90
CA ILE A 646 -4.45 -4.68 17.02
C ILE A 646 -3.47 -5.78 16.65
N SER A 647 -2.43 -5.45 15.91
CA SER A 647 -1.37 -6.40 15.58
C SER A 647 -0.46 -6.70 16.79
N PRO A 648 0.18 -7.88 16.86
CA PRO A 648 1.20 -8.18 17.86
C PRO A 648 2.34 -7.15 17.86
N ASN A 649 2.73 -6.65 19.05
CA ASN A 649 3.74 -5.59 19.24
C ASN A 649 3.32 -4.19 18.73
N TYR A 650 2.07 -4.00 18.31
CA TYR A 650 1.52 -2.69 18.02
C TYR A 650 0.66 -2.21 19.18
N THR A 651 0.49 -0.89 19.24
CA THR A 651 -0.34 -0.22 20.24
C THR A 651 -1.40 0.59 19.54
N THR A 652 -2.63 0.55 20.06
CA THR A 652 -3.67 1.50 19.70
C THR A 652 -3.96 2.42 20.88
N PHE A 653 -4.17 3.70 20.58
CA PHE A 653 -4.53 4.70 21.57
C PHE A 653 -6.03 4.98 21.51
N ILE A 654 -6.67 5.09 22.67
CA ILE A 654 -8.10 5.34 22.80
C ILE A 654 -8.31 6.52 23.74
N LYS A 655 -9.23 7.42 23.41
CA LYS A 655 -9.62 8.56 24.24
C LYS A 655 -11.08 8.43 24.67
N ILE A 656 -11.30 8.55 25.98
CA ILE A 656 -12.62 8.74 26.58
C ILE A 656 -12.72 10.21 27.00
N ALA A 657 -13.66 10.94 26.40
CA ALA A 657 -13.87 12.35 26.72
C ALA A 657 -14.46 12.56 28.12
N PRO A 658 -14.12 13.67 28.81
CA PRO A 658 -14.66 14.00 30.13
C PRO A 658 -16.17 14.13 30.18
N THR A 659 -16.81 14.44 29.05
CA THR A 659 -18.27 14.56 28.92
C THR A 659 -18.99 13.26 29.25
N TYR A 660 -18.33 12.10 29.11
CA TYR A 660 -18.92 10.79 29.40
C TYR A 660 -18.87 10.38 30.87
N PHE A 661 -18.01 11.00 31.69
CA PHE A 661 -17.81 10.62 33.10
C PHE A 661 -17.76 11.82 34.06
N ARG A 662 -18.26 12.99 33.64
CA ARG A 662 -18.20 14.24 34.40
C ARG A 662 -18.65 14.11 35.85
N PHE A 663 -19.68 13.30 36.11
CA PHE A 663 -20.29 13.14 37.43
C PHE A 663 -19.98 11.79 38.08
N SER A 664 -19.07 11.03 37.49
CA SER A 664 -18.67 9.73 37.99
C SER A 664 -17.80 9.87 39.25
N GLU A 665 -18.19 9.17 40.30
CA GLU A 665 -17.35 8.99 41.49
C GLU A 665 -16.20 8.02 41.19
N LYS A 666 -16.51 6.94 40.46
CA LYS A 666 -15.59 5.88 40.07
C LYS A 666 -15.86 5.51 38.61
N VAL A 667 -14.80 5.33 37.83
CA VAL A 667 -14.86 4.70 36.50
C VAL A 667 -13.94 3.50 36.47
N ILE A 668 -14.45 2.39 35.97
CA ILE A 668 -13.70 1.15 35.76
C ILE A 668 -13.67 0.87 34.27
N VAL A 669 -12.51 0.48 33.74
CA VAL A 669 -12.32 0.05 32.35
C VAL A 669 -11.66 -1.31 32.37
N LYS A 670 -12.29 -2.28 31.70
CA LYS A 670 -11.86 -3.68 31.75
C LYS A 670 -11.77 -4.29 30.36
N VAL A 671 -10.67 -4.99 30.07
CA VAL A 671 -10.56 -5.85 28.89
C VAL A 671 -11.32 -7.16 29.15
N THR A 672 -12.27 -7.48 28.29
CA THR A 672 -13.12 -8.68 28.42
C THR A 672 -12.82 -9.77 27.39
N GLU A 673 -12.14 -9.42 26.31
CA GLU A 673 -11.72 -10.33 25.23
C GLU A 673 -10.38 -9.87 24.67
N GLY A 674 -9.57 -10.82 24.17
CA GLY A 674 -8.30 -10.55 23.48
C GLY A 674 -7.05 -10.69 24.36
N ASP A 675 -5.95 -11.17 23.77
CA ASP A 675 -4.63 -11.22 24.42
C ASP A 675 -3.90 -9.88 24.23
N VAL A 676 -4.31 -8.90 25.03
CA VAL A 676 -3.78 -7.53 24.99
C VAL A 676 -3.40 -7.06 26.39
N ALA A 677 -2.45 -6.12 26.47
CA ALA A 677 -2.12 -5.39 27.68
C ALA A 677 -2.71 -3.97 27.61
N ILE A 678 -3.33 -3.51 28.70
CA ILE A 678 -3.90 -2.15 28.78
C ILE A 678 -3.19 -1.30 29.84
N CYS A 679 -2.88 -0.06 29.46
CA CYS A 679 -2.44 0.99 30.36
C CYS A 679 -3.29 2.25 30.14
N GLY A 680 -3.35 3.15 31.11
CA GLY A 680 -4.04 4.42 30.98
C GLY A 680 -3.31 5.60 31.61
N SER A 681 -3.70 6.80 31.19
CA SER A 681 -3.19 8.09 31.67
C SER A 681 -4.31 9.13 31.62
N ARG A 682 -4.24 10.14 32.47
CA ARG A 682 -5.10 11.32 32.48
C ARG A 682 -4.44 12.50 31.77
N THR A 683 -3.12 12.57 31.76
CA THR A 683 -2.35 13.74 31.34
C THR A 683 -1.70 13.60 29.96
N SER A 684 -1.50 12.38 29.46
CA SER A 684 -0.80 12.15 28.21
C SER A 684 -1.58 11.23 27.26
N MET A 685 -1.69 11.70 26.01
CA MET A 685 -2.25 10.95 24.89
C MET A 685 -1.43 9.71 24.55
N ASN A 686 -0.09 9.84 24.60
CA ASN A 686 0.81 8.72 24.59
C ASN A 686 1.08 8.32 26.04
N VAL A 687 0.39 7.28 26.52
CA VAL A 687 0.38 6.87 27.93
C VAL A 687 1.78 6.62 28.49
N ASP A 688 2.74 6.28 27.63
CA ASP A 688 4.14 6.01 28.01
C ASP A 688 5.03 7.26 28.11
N ASP A 689 4.60 8.42 27.59
CA ASP A 689 5.38 9.67 27.67
C ASP A 689 5.44 10.23 29.11
N ASN A 690 4.51 9.85 29.98
CA ASN A 690 4.45 10.32 31.37
C ASN A 690 4.35 9.17 32.38
N VAL A 691 5.48 8.80 32.98
CA VAL A 691 5.57 7.68 33.93
C VAL A 691 4.79 7.93 35.22
N ASP A 692 4.62 9.18 35.64
CA ASP A 692 4.05 9.53 36.95
C ASP A 692 2.52 9.31 37.02
N ASP A 693 1.84 9.35 35.87
CA ASP A 693 0.38 9.21 35.74
C ASP A 693 -0.01 7.94 34.95
N ARG A 694 0.97 7.08 34.68
CA ARG A 694 0.76 5.82 33.99
C ARG A 694 0.20 4.77 34.94
N LEU A 695 -0.99 4.28 34.64
CA LEU A 695 -1.64 3.18 35.35
C LEU A 695 -1.73 1.94 34.45
N CYS A 696 -1.07 0.85 34.82
CA CYS A 696 -1.20 -0.45 34.14
C CYS A 696 -1.60 -1.51 35.19
N ASP A 697 -2.60 -2.33 34.88
CA ASP A 697 -3.01 -3.44 35.74
C ASP A 697 -2.74 -4.77 35.03
N PRO A 698 -1.99 -5.71 35.64
CA PRO A 698 -1.80 -7.06 35.11
C PRO A 698 -3.10 -7.84 34.86
N ASN A 699 -4.20 -7.49 35.53
CA ASN A 699 -5.51 -8.11 35.31
C ASN A 699 -6.34 -7.37 34.24
N ASN A 700 -5.76 -6.39 33.56
CA ASN A 700 -6.39 -5.53 32.58
C ASN A 700 -7.67 -4.83 33.09
N ASN A 701 -7.67 -4.42 34.36
CA ASN A 701 -8.76 -3.69 35.02
C ASN A 701 -8.26 -2.36 35.60
N LEU A 702 -8.54 -1.26 34.91
CA LEU A 702 -8.10 0.07 35.30
C LEU A 702 -9.21 0.81 36.05
N GLU A 703 -8.87 1.45 37.18
CA GLU A 703 -9.82 2.16 38.01
C GLU A 703 -9.36 3.60 38.30
N TRP A 704 -10.28 4.55 38.16
CA TRP A 704 -10.07 5.94 38.53
C TRP A 704 -11.17 6.44 39.47
N TRP A 705 -10.77 7.27 40.43
CA TRP A 705 -11.65 7.85 41.44
C TRP A 705 -11.63 9.37 41.35
N PHE A 706 -12.77 10.01 41.59
CA PHE A 706 -12.93 11.47 41.65
C PHE A 706 -12.32 12.20 40.44
N LEU A 707 -12.65 11.74 39.22
CA LEU A 707 -12.00 12.15 37.97
C LEU A 707 -12.13 13.64 37.63
N CYS A 708 -13.29 14.23 37.92
CA CYS A 708 -13.62 15.60 37.53
C CYS A 708 -14.04 16.45 38.74
N GLY A 709 -13.61 17.72 38.72
CA GLY A 709 -14.16 18.76 39.61
C GLY A 709 -15.49 19.34 39.10
N ARG A 710 -15.94 20.45 39.70
CA ARG A 710 -17.20 21.12 39.29
C ARG A 710 -17.20 21.63 37.84
N TRP A 711 -16.03 21.97 37.31
CA TRP A 711 -15.84 22.55 35.99
C TRP A 711 -15.26 21.51 35.01
N ILE A 712 -15.99 21.23 33.93
CA ILE A 712 -15.59 20.28 32.89
C ILE A 712 -14.34 20.74 32.14
N GLY A 713 -14.14 22.06 31.97
CA GLY A 713 -13.00 22.60 31.23
C GLY A 713 -11.63 22.31 31.87
N ASN A 714 -11.59 21.93 33.15
CA ASN A 714 -10.38 21.52 33.85
C ASN A 714 -10.34 20.00 34.10
N CYS A 715 -11.28 19.25 33.53
CA CYS A 715 -11.28 17.80 33.67
C CYS A 715 -10.54 17.19 32.49
N ASP A 716 -9.43 16.53 32.77
CA ASP A 716 -8.67 15.84 31.74
C ASP A 716 -9.45 14.63 31.18
N PRO A 717 -9.19 14.17 29.95
CA PRO A 717 -9.74 12.92 29.41
C PRO A 717 -9.07 11.68 30.02
N ILE A 718 -9.63 10.49 29.76
CA ILE A 718 -8.91 9.23 30.01
C ILE A 718 -8.30 8.80 28.68
N TYR A 719 -7.00 8.62 28.65
CA TYR A 719 -6.27 8.00 27.54
C TYR A 719 -5.94 6.56 27.90
N LEU A 720 -6.14 5.65 26.95
CA LEU A 720 -5.79 4.25 27.07
C LEU A 720 -4.77 3.90 25.98
N ALA A 721 -3.79 3.08 26.34
CA ALA A 721 -2.88 2.42 25.41
C ALA A 721 -3.13 0.91 25.50
N VAL A 722 -3.58 0.33 24.40
CA VAL A 722 -3.85 -1.12 24.29
C VAL A 722 -2.79 -1.72 23.38
N SER A 723 -1.99 -2.63 23.90
CA SER A 723 -0.87 -3.24 23.17
C SER A 723 -1.11 -4.72 22.92
N GLY A 724 -0.92 -5.16 21.68
CA GLY A 724 -1.02 -6.56 21.29
C GLY A 724 0.11 -7.40 21.88
N SER A 725 -0.22 -8.52 22.52
CA SER A 725 0.76 -9.46 23.07
C SER A 725 1.75 -9.96 22.00
N SER A 726 3.02 -10.07 22.36
CA SER A 726 4.11 -10.48 21.45
C SER A 726 4.15 -11.99 21.21
N ALA A 727 3.32 -12.77 21.90
CA ALA A 727 3.26 -14.21 21.72
C ALA A 727 2.91 -14.52 20.25
N ARG A 728 3.59 -15.48 19.62
CA ARG A 728 3.29 -15.90 18.25
C ARG A 728 1.85 -16.41 18.20
N SER A 729 0.91 -15.55 17.81
CA SER A 729 -0.45 -15.96 17.55
C SER A 729 -0.48 -16.60 16.16
N ASN A 730 -0.56 -17.93 16.11
CA ASN A 730 -0.96 -18.64 14.90
C ASN A 730 -2.48 -18.52 14.63
N ILE A 731 -3.16 -17.63 15.36
CA ILE A 731 -4.59 -17.35 15.23
C ILE A 731 -4.71 -16.22 14.23
N TYR A 732 -5.42 -16.50 13.13
CA TYR A 732 -5.71 -15.51 12.11
C TYR A 732 -7.07 -14.85 12.40
N CYS A 733 -7.11 -13.52 12.37
CA CYS A 733 -8.28 -12.67 12.45
C CYS A 733 -9.22 -12.97 11.27
N GLN A 734 -10.44 -13.40 11.57
CA GLN A 734 -11.47 -13.77 10.57
C GLN A 734 -12.60 -12.75 10.48
N ASP A 735 -12.60 -11.72 11.33
CA ASP A 735 -13.63 -10.68 11.30
C ASP A 735 -13.44 -9.78 10.08
N ALA A 736 -14.54 -9.29 9.51
CA ALA A 736 -14.50 -8.42 8.33
C ALA A 736 -13.77 -7.09 8.59
N GLU A 737 -13.68 -6.65 9.85
CA GLU A 737 -13.03 -5.39 10.24
C GLU A 737 -11.52 -5.51 10.47
N CYS A 738 -10.97 -6.74 10.39
CA CYS A 738 -9.54 -6.99 10.50
C CYS A 738 -8.80 -6.38 9.30
N GLN A 739 -7.86 -5.48 9.56
CA GLN A 739 -6.97 -4.91 8.55
C GLN A 739 -5.88 -5.90 8.12
N TYR A 740 -5.42 -6.73 9.06
CA TYR A 740 -4.43 -7.77 8.80
C TYR A 740 -4.84 -9.10 9.44
N PRO A 741 -4.48 -10.24 8.81
CA PRO A 741 -4.81 -11.55 9.33
C PRO A 741 -4.22 -11.84 10.70
N ASN A 742 -3.13 -11.21 11.12
CA ASN A 742 -2.51 -11.46 12.42
C ASN A 742 -3.07 -10.57 13.54
N GLN A 743 -4.08 -9.74 13.29
CA GLN A 743 -4.64 -8.88 14.33
C GLN A 743 -5.38 -9.67 15.41
N ILE A 744 -5.30 -9.15 16.63
CA ILE A 744 -5.99 -9.64 17.82
C ILE A 744 -7.23 -8.78 18.00
N LYS A 745 -8.41 -9.41 17.94
CA LYS A 745 -9.66 -8.78 18.38
C LYS A 745 -9.63 -8.63 19.89
N PHE A 746 -9.98 -7.45 20.38
CA PHE A 746 -10.16 -7.21 21.81
C PHE A 746 -11.43 -6.41 22.08
N GLN A 747 -11.93 -6.56 23.30
CA GLN A 747 -13.12 -5.85 23.76
C GLN A 747 -12.85 -5.16 25.10
N ILE A 748 -13.33 -3.92 25.22
CA ILE A 748 -13.26 -3.12 26.44
C ILE A 748 -14.67 -2.78 26.90
N GLN A 749 -14.96 -3.11 28.15
CA GLN A 749 -16.17 -2.71 28.87
C GLN A 749 -15.85 -1.63 29.89
N HIS A 750 -16.87 -0.86 30.26
CA HIS A 750 -16.78 0.16 31.30
C HIS A 750 -17.85 0.01 32.37
N GLU A 751 -17.58 0.53 33.56
CA GLU A 751 -18.55 0.66 34.65
C GLU A 751 -18.41 2.03 35.33
N GLY A 752 -19.54 2.64 35.72
CA GLY A 752 -19.61 3.87 36.52
C GLY A 752 -19.52 5.18 35.73
N MET A 753 -19.66 5.18 34.40
CA MET A 753 -19.67 6.40 33.58
C MET A 753 -21.01 7.13 33.69
N THR A 754 -20.97 8.41 34.11
CA THR A 754 -22.18 9.24 34.30
C THR A 754 -21.95 10.69 33.89
N CYS A 755 -22.95 11.26 33.23
CA CYS A 755 -22.92 12.59 32.60
C CYS A 755 -24.09 13.49 32.99
N GLY A 756 -25.09 12.96 33.69
CA GLY A 756 -26.10 13.75 34.39
C GLY A 756 -25.65 14.03 35.83
N ALA A 757 -25.90 15.24 36.34
CA ALA A 757 -25.76 15.49 37.76
C ALA A 757 -26.67 14.50 38.50
N TRP A 758 -26.14 13.78 39.50
CA TRP A 758 -26.99 13.06 40.45
C TRP A 758 -28.06 14.02 40.94
N SER A 759 -29.30 13.84 40.47
CA SER A 759 -30.44 14.45 41.13
C SER A 759 -30.49 13.77 42.48
N ALA A 760 -29.88 14.45 43.46
CA ALA A 760 -29.62 13.93 44.78
C ALA A 760 -30.86 13.17 45.31
N PRO A 761 -30.81 11.83 45.43
CA PRO A 761 -31.78 11.17 46.30
C PRO A 761 -31.83 11.84 47.68
N PRO A 762 -30.74 12.42 48.25
CA PRO A 762 -30.80 13.18 49.49
C PRO A 762 -31.75 14.37 49.51
N SER A 763 -31.92 15.13 48.40
CA SER A 763 -32.79 16.32 48.42
C SER A 763 -34.26 15.93 48.37
N LEU A 764 -34.63 14.86 47.67
CA LEU A 764 -35.96 14.26 47.74
C LEU A 764 -36.21 13.58 49.10
N LEU A 765 -35.19 12.99 49.73
CA LEU A 765 -35.28 12.43 51.07
C LEU A 765 -35.41 13.52 52.14
N LEU A 766 -34.71 14.65 51.99
CA LEU A 766 -34.86 15.83 52.84
C LEU A 766 -36.21 16.52 52.65
N LEU A 767 -36.74 16.55 51.42
CA LEU A 767 -38.08 17.07 51.15
C LEU A 767 -39.16 16.12 51.70
N ALA A 768 -38.97 14.80 51.59
CA ALA A 768 -39.85 13.81 52.19
C ALA A 768 -39.81 13.87 53.73
N VAL A 769 -38.63 14.04 54.34
CA VAL A 769 -38.47 14.25 55.79
C VAL A 769 -39.10 15.57 56.22
N ALA A 770 -38.90 16.67 55.47
CA ALA A 770 -39.53 17.96 55.76
C ALA A 770 -41.06 17.87 55.69
N VAL A 771 -41.61 17.20 54.67
CA VAL A 771 -43.04 16.95 54.53
C VAL A 771 -43.57 16.06 55.67
N LEU A 772 -42.85 14.99 56.04
CA LEU A 772 -43.20 14.15 57.20
C LEU A 772 -43.17 14.94 58.52
N THR A 773 -42.20 15.85 58.71
CA THR A 773 -42.15 16.70 59.90
C THR A 773 -43.27 17.75 59.94
N MET A 774 -43.75 18.22 58.79
CA MET A 774 -44.94 19.08 58.71
C MET A 774 -46.23 18.34 59.05
N PHE A 775 -46.36 17.06 58.68
CA PHE A 775 -47.53 16.23 59.04
C PHE A 775 -47.51 15.70 60.48
N LEU A 776 -46.35 15.70 61.14
CA LEU A 776 -46.19 15.25 62.53
C LEU A 776 -46.25 16.37 63.57
N GLN A 777 -46.53 17.62 63.19
CA GLN A 777 -46.81 18.66 64.18
C GLN A 777 -48.16 18.41 64.87
N PRO A 778 -48.20 18.19 66.20
CA PRO A 778 -49.45 18.08 66.92
C PRO A 778 -50.15 19.45 66.91
N LYS A 779 -51.40 19.48 66.45
CA LYS A 779 -52.28 20.65 66.61
C LYS A 779 -52.40 20.95 68.12
N LEU A 780 -51.74 22.01 68.55
CA LEU A 780 -51.94 22.67 69.84
C LEU A 780 -52.82 23.90 69.63
#